data_AF-A0A2A3JZ02-F1
#
_entry.id   AF-A0A2A3JZ02-F1
#
_cell.length_a   1.000
_cell.length_b   1.000
_cell.length_c   1.000
_cell.angle_alpha   90.00
_cell.angle_beta   90.00
_cell.angle_gamma   90.00
#
_symmetry.space_group_name_H-M   'P 1'
#
loop_
_entity.id
_entity.type
_entity.pdbx_description
1 polymer ?
#
loop_
_entity_poly.entity_id
_entity_poly.type
_entity_poly.pdbx_seq_one_letter_code
_entity_poly.pdbx_strand_id
1 'polypeptide(L)'
;MATQLKVVSVERVSVGSDGEQGEGASIRGAFSADGATLLMQTGARFVPEDLNSYGDIYLKDMASGAVERLTLDPGIADPESGGYEPAISADGTRVAYTSTFAVTIGGIASLQETVVFKDLVTGEDKVISASAEGEPGNDSSFYAHFSPDGKQIAFTSYATNLVPGLTMVGDAVFLKDIASGDIRMLSSNSAGEAANNYSVGVGFTPDGSRFAFSSLADNLIEDDGNGVRDIFTKDLTTGEVLRLSVGADGAEGNGDSSEGSFSPDGSKLLFASRATNFVTGDGNGSQDLFIKDLVSGEITLVSTDSLGNQWVADSYGGVFSPDGTKIAFYSDTAGLAVRDDNGAQDVFVKDRVSGALTVLSANITGEIGDAQSFWPQFLPDGSGVLFTSYATNLVPEDTNGERDLFIARFEEKQLGAPVQWTEAEGGNGHWYEFVEDPLTWVEARADAESRDHLGSPGYLATITSEEENAFVLSMTPPNVWAGGSDAASEGVWSWAGGPEAGQVFWNGTVGAIGYADWGGEEPNDAGGEDYLLAHALYPTGTWADAGVPPNPNSRFGYVVEYSASGPSFAEIVPGRTEAEALGIESGFTPWCNVWASDGSFLQATGTGEARATGMFSGAAGTYSLTIGYFDESDGASWLRVELNGETLDEWVWDADPAGRIVTGNALMHHVLSAVDLAPGDVLSLAGTADGGEPLRVDFLDIREAPPEGAPLRVEAETLEILRGFEVVTNPWASGGAYLQAGSSDTQRAAFYFTGTDGRYDLTVGYFDETDGVSRMRVLVNGVQVDDWRWNGTFGDAIVTGAGAAEQVIEGLDLSAGDRIELVGRSNGGEPLRTDFLEFTPSAPASGPSPDLWFLRGDEVMLALNDGTGRFTVQPTGILRGDGTLLTADLDGDGDNDFLHLLVAPPYLPPDTGVDDFEFDLVTSIYENDATGHFGAPHVSTAPVIMNVSPVYISGMASLYELLNPVDLDDVDGDGDIDFIANSIAAMQVMIFENDGAGTFALQAATPYDLGEQRSDAMFADLDGNAALDAAIFTGSDWYRLNAFVNDGSGGLQVAGFGASGEGGIGDGQLHDLDGDGDNDIIYIVTGENRAIVTYMNDGAGGHQTGLEPSFRGDSDGLIGTIEAGQFDDDPAIEVVSAGIVGDDAARAPGLRVFEIVEVVGGTEFALSSYDPSISGNVQAQADYDLDGDLDLLLWEDGGLALLRNDGNAVFSNAAVALTGEVTFVSNGDEVGFFDDALGA
;
A
#
# COMPACT_ATOMS: atom_id res chain seq x y z
N MET A 1 19.72 7.89 15.01
CA MET A 1 20.64 6.78 15.35
C MET A 1 21.31 6.32 14.06
N ALA A 2 22.40 5.55 14.12
CA ALA A 2 23.05 5.06 12.90
C ALA A 2 22.23 3.87 12.36
N THR A 3 21.51 4.07 11.28
CA THR A 3 20.87 2.99 10.52
C THR A 3 21.88 2.34 9.59
N GLN A 4 21.90 1.01 9.54
CA GLN A 4 22.65 0.24 8.55
C GLN A 4 21.66 -0.57 7.72
N LEU A 5 21.84 -0.56 6.39
CA LEU A 5 21.05 -1.44 5.52
C LEU A 5 21.49 -2.88 5.73
N LYS A 6 20.53 -3.77 5.95
CA LYS A 6 20.74 -5.22 5.98
C LYS A 6 20.09 -5.82 4.74
N VAL A 7 20.84 -6.59 3.97
CA VAL A 7 20.28 -7.40 2.87
C VAL A 7 19.35 -8.46 3.47
N VAL A 8 18.09 -8.46 3.04
CA VAL A 8 17.06 -9.39 3.54
C VAL A 8 16.69 -10.44 2.51
N SER A 9 16.84 -10.13 1.22
CA SER A 9 16.70 -11.11 0.15
C SER A 9 17.66 -10.83 -1.00
N VAL A 10 18.07 -11.90 -1.68
CA VAL A 10 18.80 -11.84 -2.95
C VAL A 10 18.21 -12.90 -3.86
N GLU A 11 17.80 -12.49 -5.06
CA GLU A 11 17.20 -13.39 -6.05
C GLU A 11 17.84 -13.19 -7.42
N ARG A 12 17.95 -14.26 -8.21
CA ARG A 12 18.30 -14.17 -9.63
C ARG A 12 17.04 -13.86 -10.42
N VAL A 13 17.10 -12.85 -11.29
CA VAL A 13 15.99 -12.51 -12.18
C VAL A 13 16.20 -12.92 -13.64
N SER A 14 17.44 -13.23 -14.03
CA SER A 14 17.78 -13.84 -15.32
C SER A 14 17.37 -15.32 -15.38
N VAL A 15 16.06 -15.57 -15.35
CA VAL A 15 15.43 -16.89 -15.44
C VAL A 15 14.31 -16.88 -16.49
N GLY A 16 14.00 -18.05 -17.05
CA GLY A 16 12.88 -18.22 -17.97
C GLY A 16 11.52 -18.17 -17.27
N SER A 17 10.43 -18.29 -18.05
CA SER A 17 9.06 -18.36 -17.50
C SER A 17 8.81 -19.58 -16.60
N ASP A 18 9.68 -20.59 -16.66
CA ASP A 18 9.68 -21.76 -15.78
C ASP A 18 10.47 -21.55 -14.49
N GLY A 19 11.06 -20.37 -14.30
CA GLY A 19 11.90 -20.03 -13.14
C GLY A 19 13.33 -20.60 -13.22
N GLU A 20 13.68 -21.32 -14.28
CA GLU A 20 14.98 -21.99 -14.38
C GLU A 20 16.10 -21.05 -14.88
N GLN A 21 17.33 -21.29 -14.39
CA GLN A 21 18.52 -20.53 -14.77
C GLN A 21 18.84 -20.72 -16.26
N GLY A 22 19.17 -19.61 -16.93
CA GLY A 22 19.69 -19.61 -18.28
C GLY A 22 21.18 -19.96 -18.36
N GLU A 23 21.60 -20.67 -19.40
CA GLU A 23 23.01 -21.06 -19.60
C GLU A 23 23.89 -19.97 -20.26
N GLY A 24 23.34 -18.77 -20.51
CA GLY A 24 24.03 -17.68 -21.21
C GLY A 24 24.16 -16.43 -20.35
N ALA A 25 25.22 -15.65 -20.59
CA ALA A 25 25.51 -14.46 -19.80
C ALA A 25 24.44 -13.37 -19.95
N SER A 26 23.95 -12.89 -18.82
CA SER A 26 23.11 -11.70 -18.68
C SER A 26 23.99 -10.47 -18.40
N ILE A 27 23.67 -9.35 -19.04
CA ILE A 27 24.57 -8.20 -19.10
C ILE A 27 23.95 -6.99 -18.41
N ARG A 28 22.75 -6.57 -18.82
CA ARG A 28 22.05 -5.41 -18.24
C ARG A 28 20.56 -5.70 -18.11
N GLY A 29 19.95 -5.09 -17.11
CA GLY A 29 18.50 -4.96 -17.03
C GLY A 29 18.05 -3.52 -16.84
N ALA A 30 16.76 -3.27 -17.05
CA ALA A 30 16.10 -1.99 -16.82
C ALA A 30 14.62 -2.21 -16.49
N PHE A 31 14.11 -1.53 -15.46
CA PHE A 31 12.72 -1.59 -15.06
C PHE A 31 11.89 -0.46 -15.69
N SER A 32 10.61 -0.73 -15.94
CA SER A 32 9.58 0.30 -16.03
C SER A 32 9.45 1.06 -14.70
N ALA A 33 8.88 2.27 -14.71
CA ALA A 33 8.83 3.10 -13.50
C ALA A 33 7.89 2.54 -12.42
N ASP A 34 6.95 1.67 -12.78
CA ASP A 34 6.07 0.94 -11.86
C ASP A 34 6.67 -0.39 -11.37
N GLY A 35 7.80 -0.83 -11.94
CA GLY A 35 8.44 -2.11 -11.62
C GLY A 35 7.73 -3.34 -12.21
N ALA A 36 6.64 -3.17 -12.97
CA ALA A 36 5.86 -4.26 -13.54
C ALA A 36 6.62 -5.03 -14.62
N THR A 37 7.54 -4.35 -15.34
CA THR A 37 8.29 -4.94 -16.46
C THR A 37 9.79 -4.81 -16.26
N LEU A 38 10.52 -5.92 -16.46
CA LEU A 38 11.97 -5.96 -16.51
C LEU A 38 12.46 -6.28 -17.94
N LEU A 39 13.22 -5.37 -18.55
CA LEU A 39 14.03 -5.71 -19.70
C LEU A 39 15.32 -6.39 -19.26
N MET A 40 15.72 -7.44 -19.97
CA MET A 40 16.96 -8.17 -19.74
C MET A 40 17.72 -8.33 -21.06
N GLN A 41 18.98 -7.91 -21.06
CA GLN A 41 19.93 -8.30 -22.10
C GLN A 41 20.61 -9.61 -21.68
N THR A 42 20.32 -10.71 -22.37
CA THR A 42 20.92 -12.01 -22.05
C THR A 42 21.23 -12.85 -23.28
N GLY A 43 22.30 -13.65 -23.21
CA GLY A 43 22.57 -14.72 -24.19
C GLY A 43 21.96 -16.06 -23.82
N ALA A 44 21.18 -16.11 -22.73
CA ALA A 44 20.42 -17.27 -22.33
C ALA A 44 19.17 -17.44 -23.22
N ARG A 45 18.88 -18.70 -23.56
CA ARG A 45 17.77 -19.06 -24.44
C ARG A 45 16.53 -19.35 -23.61
N PHE A 46 15.76 -18.32 -23.28
CA PHE A 46 14.54 -18.49 -22.47
C PHE A 46 13.32 -18.91 -23.27
N VAL A 47 13.38 -18.86 -24.61
CA VAL A 47 12.26 -19.26 -25.48
C VAL A 47 12.73 -20.24 -26.56
N PRO A 48 11.91 -21.21 -27.00
CA PRO A 48 12.30 -22.21 -28.02
C PRO A 48 12.68 -21.61 -29.38
N GLU A 49 12.19 -20.41 -29.67
CA GLU A 49 12.46 -19.64 -30.89
C GLU A 49 13.89 -19.05 -30.90
N ASP A 50 14.61 -19.04 -29.78
CA ASP A 50 16.01 -18.63 -29.70
C ASP A 50 16.97 -19.81 -29.87
N LEU A 51 17.61 -19.86 -31.04
CA LEU A 51 18.55 -20.87 -31.49
C LEU A 51 19.99 -20.36 -31.42
N ASN A 52 20.23 -19.11 -31.04
CA ASN A 52 21.53 -18.46 -31.04
C ASN A 52 22.05 -18.23 -29.61
N SER A 53 23.20 -17.57 -29.44
CA SER A 53 23.78 -17.32 -28.10
C SER A 53 24.35 -15.91 -28.02
N TYR A 54 23.84 -15.02 -28.86
CA TYR A 54 24.14 -13.61 -28.81
C TYR A 54 23.30 -12.97 -27.72
N GLY A 55 23.70 -11.78 -27.25
CA GLY A 55 22.84 -11.01 -26.36
C GLY A 55 21.55 -10.65 -27.09
N ASP A 56 20.43 -11.02 -26.50
CA ASP A 56 19.07 -10.75 -26.94
C ASP A 56 18.36 -9.91 -25.88
N ILE A 57 17.37 -9.13 -26.30
CA ILE A 57 16.55 -8.33 -25.39
C ILE A 57 15.29 -9.13 -25.10
N TYR A 58 15.13 -9.48 -23.83
CA TYR A 58 13.95 -10.11 -23.28
C TYR A 58 13.17 -9.11 -22.46
N LEU A 59 11.85 -9.23 -22.51
CA LEU A 59 10.91 -8.56 -21.64
C LEU A 59 10.36 -9.60 -20.68
N LYS A 60 10.43 -9.32 -19.39
CA LYS A 60 9.86 -10.15 -18.33
C LYS A 60 8.78 -9.38 -17.62
N ASP A 61 7.59 -9.94 -17.61
CA ASP A 61 6.49 -9.50 -16.77
C ASP A 61 6.76 -9.97 -15.34
N MET A 62 6.77 -9.04 -14.39
CA MET A 62 7.20 -9.33 -13.02
C MET A 62 6.11 -9.98 -12.17
N ALA A 63 4.84 -9.87 -12.55
CA ALA A 63 3.71 -10.47 -11.84
C ALA A 63 3.53 -11.95 -12.22
N SER A 64 3.46 -12.24 -13.50
CA SER A 64 3.28 -13.59 -14.06
C SER A 64 4.59 -14.37 -14.23
N GLY A 65 5.73 -13.67 -14.27
CA GLY A 65 7.03 -14.24 -14.62
C GLY A 65 7.20 -14.55 -16.11
N ALA A 66 6.21 -14.20 -16.96
CA ALA A 66 6.26 -14.48 -18.39
C ALA A 66 7.44 -13.76 -19.07
N VAL A 67 8.18 -14.50 -19.89
CA VAL A 67 9.35 -14.01 -20.64
C VAL A 67 9.09 -14.02 -22.14
N GLU A 68 9.19 -12.85 -22.76
CA GLU A 68 9.11 -12.65 -24.21
C GLU A 68 10.48 -12.19 -24.76
N ARG A 69 10.89 -12.73 -25.92
CA ARG A 69 12.05 -12.21 -26.65
C ARG A 69 11.63 -11.11 -27.61
N LEU A 70 12.16 -9.89 -27.44
CA LEU A 70 11.86 -8.75 -28.31
C LEU A 70 12.71 -8.72 -29.59
N THR A 71 13.90 -9.34 -29.59
CA THR A 71 14.84 -9.37 -30.73
C THR A 71 14.50 -10.45 -31.77
N LEU A 72 13.24 -10.53 -32.20
CA LEU A 72 12.75 -11.42 -33.27
C LEU A 72 12.27 -10.59 -34.47
N ASP A 73 13.19 -10.21 -35.37
CA ASP A 73 12.84 -9.42 -36.55
C ASP A 73 12.04 -10.24 -37.58
N PRO A 74 10.85 -9.78 -38.02
CA PRO A 74 10.04 -10.49 -39.00
C PRO A 74 10.77 -10.73 -40.33
N GLY A 75 11.11 -11.99 -40.62
CA GLY A 75 11.69 -12.42 -41.90
C GLY A 75 13.20 -12.63 -41.92
N ILE A 76 13.89 -12.50 -40.78
CA ILE A 76 15.29 -12.91 -40.62
C ILE A 76 15.32 -14.30 -39.94
N ALA A 77 16.09 -15.23 -40.50
CA ALA A 77 16.36 -16.50 -39.82
C ALA A 77 17.33 -16.24 -38.66
N ASP A 78 17.06 -16.88 -37.53
CA ASP A 78 17.60 -16.61 -36.19
C ASP A 78 19.14 -16.71 -35.94
N PRO A 79 20.04 -17.23 -36.79
CA PRO A 79 21.47 -17.13 -36.44
C PRO A 79 22.08 -15.71 -36.49
N GLU A 80 21.34 -14.67 -36.89
CA GLU A 80 21.85 -13.29 -37.07
C GLU A 80 21.00 -12.22 -36.36
N SER A 81 20.19 -12.54 -35.35
CA SER A 81 19.46 -11.56 -34.52
C SER A 81 20.10 -11.39 -33.14
N GLY A 82 20.02 -10.18 -32.57
CA GLY A 82 20.54 -9.85 -31.24
C GLY A 82 20.51 -8.34 -30.97
N GLY A 83 20.61 -7.96 -29.70
CA GLY A 83 20.63 -6.57 -29.26
C GLY A 83 21.33 -6.34 -27.92
N TYR A 84 21.68 -5.09 -27.66
CA TYR A 84 22.33 -4.67 -26.41
C TYR A 84 21.93 -3.23 -26.03
N GLU A 85 22.24 -2.85 -24.79
CA GLU A 85 21.89 -1.53 -24.22
C GLU A 85 20.38 -1.23 -24.29
N PRO A 86 19.53 -2.07 -23.67
CA PRO A 86 18.11 -1.81 -23.64
C PRO A 86 17.78 -0.55 -22.81
N ALA A 87 16.76 0.17 -23.26
CA ALA A 87 16.10 1.23 -22.55
C ALA A 87 14.58 1.02 -22.65
N ILE A 88 13.86 1.31 -21.57
CA ILE A 88 12.40 1.23 -21.50
C ILE A 88 11.84 2.63 -21.17
N SER A 89 10.66 2.95 -21.68
CA SER A 89 9.94 4.15 -21.26
C SER A 89 9.44 4.02 -19.82
N ALA A 90 9.18 5.16 -19.16
CA ALA A 90 8.68 5.17 -17.79
C ALA A 90 7.37 4.37 -17.64
N ASP A 91 6.46 4.50 -18.62
CA ASP A 91 5.19 3.79 -18.69
C ASP A 91 5.30 2.30 -19.07
N GLY A 92 6.52 1.77 -19.27
CA GLY A 92 6.73 0.37 -19.65
C GLY A 92 6.32 -0.01 -21.08
N THR A 93 5.66 0.88 -21.83
CA THR A 93 5.02 0.55 -23.11
C THR A 93 5.95 0.60 -24.33
N ARG A 94 7.17 1.12 -24.18
CA ARG A 94 8.11 1.34 -25.29
C ARG A 94 9.51 0.89 -24.93
N VAL A 95 10.17 0.27 -25.89
CA VAL A 95 11.52 -0.25 -25.75
C VAL A 95 12.41 0.31 -26.85
N ALA A 96 13.65 0.62 -26.49
CA ALA A 96 14.71 0.91 -27.44
C ALA A 96 15.93 0.04 -27.14
N TYR A 97 16.62 -0.40 -28.18
CA TYR A 97 17.86 -1.17 -28.03
C TYR A 97 18.76 -0.97 -29.25
N THR A 98 20.05 -1.26 -29.08
CA THR A 98 21.00 -1.28 -30.19
C THR A 98 21.02 -2.65 -30.84
N SER A 99 20.83 -2.72 -32.15
CA SER A 99 20.89 -4.00 -32.89
C SER A 99 22.35 -4.45 -33.08
N THR A 100 22.60 -5.74 -32.90
CA THR A 100 23.93 -6.35 -33.13
C THR A 100 24.23 -6.56 -34.62
N PHE A 101 23.18 -6.70 -35.43
CA PHE A 101 23.28 -7.03 -36.85
C PHE A 101 22.47 -6.07 -37.71
N ALA A 102 22.56 -6.27 -39.03
CA ALA A 102 21.83 -5.49 -40.02
C ALA A 102 20.32 -5.77 -39.91
N VAL A 103 19.53 -4.71 -39.74
CA VAL A 103 18.06 -4.79 -39.61
C VAL A 103 17.37 -4.10 -40.78
N THR A 104 16.17 -4.55 -41.12
CA THR A 104 15.29 -3.87 -42.08
C THR A 104 13.90 -3.70 -41.51
N ILE A 105 13.55 -2.49 -41.09
CA ILE A 105 12.29 -2.17 -40.40
C ILE A 105 11.64 -0.98 -41.12
N GLY A 106 10.33 -1.06 -41.39
CA GLY A 106 9.60 0.04 -42.05
C GLY A 106 10.12 0.44 -43.44
N GLY A 107 10.86 -0.45 -44.13
CA GLY A 107 11.50 -0.16 -45.41
C GLY A 107 12.87 0.53 -45.31
N ILE A 108 13.36 0.79 -44.10
CA ILE A 108 14.69 1.32 -43.80
C ILE A 108 15.63 0.15 -43.52
N ALA A 109 16.68 -0.01 -44.32
CA ALA A 109 17.68 -1.07 -44.14
C ALA A 109 18.99 -0.49 -43.60
N SER A 110 19.34 -0.82 -42.36
CA SER A 110 20.64 -0.48 -41.77
C SER A 110 21.60 -1.66 -41.91
N LEU A 111 22.83 -1.38 -42.32
CA LEU A 111 23.93 -2.37 -42.35
C LEU A 111 24.89 -2.21 -41.16
N GLN A 112 24.63 -1.24 -40.29
CA GLN A 112 25.41 -0.90 -39.10
C GLN A 112 24.57 -1.17 -37.84
N GLU A 113 25.22 -1.19 -36.68
CA GLU A 113 24.54 -1.17 -35.38
C GLU A 113 23.64 0.08 -35.33
N THR A 114 22.36 -0.12 -35.07
CA THR A 114 21.37 0.96 -35.05
C THR A 114 20.50 0.88 -33.82
N VAL A 115 20.04 2.03 -33.36
CA VAL A 115 18.97 2.09 -32.36
C VAL A 115 17.65 1.71 -33.03
N VAL A 116 17.04 0.66 -32.51
CA VAL A 116 15.70 0.18 -32.85
C VAL A 116 14.75 0.59 -31.72
N PHE A 117 13.54 0.97 -32.10
CA PHE A 117 12.42 1.26 -31.21
C PHE A 117 11.31 0.24 -31.45
N LYS A 118 10.68 -0.19 -30.37
CA LYS A 118 9.50 -1.06 -30.35
C LYS A 118 8.43 -0.42 -29.48
N ASP A 119 7.24 -0.30 -30.03
CA ASP A 119 6.04 0.08 -29.29
C ASP A 119 5.28 -1.20 -28.94
N LEU A 120 5.20 -1.52 -27.64
CA LEU A 120 4.65 -2.79 -27.17
C LEU A 120 3.12 -2.81 -27.24
N VAL A 121 2.47 -1.65 -27.24
CA VAL A 121 1.00 -1.53 -27.32
C VAL A 121 0.52 -1.74 -28.76
N THR A 122 1.20 -1.10 -29.72
CA THR A 122 0.80 -1.15 -31.14
C THR A 122 1.51 -2.25 -31.93
N GLY A 123 2.59 -2.81 -31.40
CA GLY A 123 3.51 -3.71 -32.10
C GLY A 123 4.33 -3.01 -33.20
N GLU A 124 4.43 -1.68 -33.18
CA GLU A 124 5.16 -0.92 -34.20
C GLU A 124 6.68 -0.91 -33.93
N ASP A 125 7.46 -1.33 -34.92
CA ASP A 125 8.92 -1.24 -34.89
C ASP A 125 9.44 -0.08 -35.76
N LYS A 126 10.48 0.64 -35.30
CA LYS A 126 11.16 1.72 -36.05
C LYS A 126 12.68 1.67 -35.94
N VAL A 127 13.36 2.09 -37.01
CA VAL A 127 14.77 2.51 -36.94
C VAL A 127 14.82 3.95 -36.45
N ILE A 128 15.33 4.17 -35.23
CA ILE A 128 15.47 5.51 -34.65
C ILE A 128 16.65 6.27 -35.26
N SER A 129 17.75 5.56 -35.54
CA SER A 129 18.95 6.17 -36.12
C SER A 129 18.85 6.40 -37.64
N ALA A 130 17.81 7.13 -38.05
CA ALA A 130 17.56 7.53 -39.42
C ALA A 130 17.28 9.05 -39.53
N SER A 131 17.54 9.63 -40.70
CA SER A 131 17.23 11.04 -40.99
C SER A 131 15.73 11.32 -40.92
N ALA A 132 15.33 12.59 -40.97
CA ALA A 132 13.93 12.99 -41.01
C ALA A 132 13.19 12.46 -42.27
N GLU A 133 13.93 12.23 -43.35
CA GLU A 133 13.42 11.66 -44.60
C GLU A 133 13.42 10.12 -44.63
N GLY A 134 13.85 9.46 -43.54
CA GLY A 134 13.90 8.00 -43.44
C GLY A 134 15.13 7.36 -44.07
N GLU A 135 16.23 8.12 -44.27
CA GLU A 135 17.50 7.54 -44.70
C GLU A 135 18.26 6.96 -43.49
N PRO A 136 18.73 5.70 -43.51
CA PRO A 136 19.46 5.11 -42.39
C PRO A 136 20.79 5.83 -42.14
N GLY A 137 21.21 5.87 -40.88
CA GLY A 137 22.54 6.32 -40.48
C GLY A 137 23.63 5.56 -41.24
N ASN A 138 24.68 6.26 -41.67
CA ASN A 138 25.78 5.67 -42.43
C ASN A 138 26.91 5.09 -41.57
N ASP A 139 26.75 5.07 -40.25
CA ASP A 139 27.69 4.55 -39.26
C ASP A 139 26.93 4.13 -37.97
N SER A 140 27.60 3.46 -37.02
CA SER A 140 26.96 2.88 -35.83
C SER A 140 26.29 3.91 -34.93
N SER A 141 25.18 3.52 -34.28
CA SER A 141 24.42 4.31 -33.30
C SER A 141 24.01 3.44 -32.11
N PHE A 142 24.08 4.01 -30.89
CA PHE A 142 23.97 3.27 -29.62
C PHE A 142 23.58 4.21 -28.44
N TYR A 143 23.46 3.68 -27.21
CA TYR A 143 23.01 4.39 -25.99
C TYR A 143 21.72 5.19 -26.15
N ALA A 144 20.59 4.50 -26.30
CA ALA A 144 19.27 5.14 -26.35
C ALA A 144 18.81 5.60 -24.95
N HIS A 145 18.19 6.77 -24.87
CA HIS A 145 17.53 7.29 -23.67
C HIS A 145 16.16 7.84 -24.06
N PHE A 146 15.10 7.42 -23.36
CA PHE A 146 13.78 8.01 -23.52
C PHE A 146 13.67 9.34 -22.76
N SER A 147 12.92 10.28 -23.32
CA SER A 147 12.38 11.39 -22.54
C SER A 147 11.40 10.87 -21.48
N PRO A 148 11.17 11.59 -20.37
CA PRO A 148 10.25 11.15 -19.31
C PRO A 148 8.83 10.84 -19.80
N ASP A 149 8.35 11.57 -20.82
CA ASP A 149 7.06 11.33 -21.47
C ASP A 149 7.08 10.24 -22.56
N GLY A 150 8.24 9.60 -22.76
CA GLY A 150 8.46 8.55 -23.75
C GLY A 150 8.36 8.98 -25.21
N LYS A 151 8.19 10.27 -25.54
CA LYS A 151 7.92 10.76 -26.92
C LYS A 151 9.17 11.00 -27.75
N GLN A 152 10.33 11.13 -27.10
CA GLN A 152 11.59 11.43 -27.76
C GLN A 152 12.68 10.45 -27.31
N ILE A 153 13.61 10.15 -28.22
CA ILE A 153 14.77 9.30 -27.93
C ILE A 153 16.04 10.09 -28.23
N ALA A 154 16.87 10.25 -27.21
CA ALA A 154 18.25 10.69 -27.39
C ALA A 154 19.16 9.49 -27.62
N PHE A 155 20.13 9.61 -28.52
CA PHE A 155 21.08 8.53 -28.80
C PHE A 155 22.43 9.06 -29.29
N THR A 156 23.47 8.25 -29.13
CA THR A 156 24.82 8.56 -29.61
C THR A 156 25.04 7.93 -30.98
N SER A 157 25.71 8.63 -31.90
CA SER A 157 25.93 8.13 -33.27
C SER A 157 27.22 8.64 -33.89
N TYR A 158 27.87 7.78 -34.68
CA TYR A 158 28.97 8.13 -35.58
C TYR A 158 28.48 8.63 -36.96
N ALA A 159 27.17 8.55 -37.24
CA ALA A 159 26.64 8.82 -38.55
C ALA A 159 26.71 10.31 -38.93
N THR A 160 27.09 10.58 -40.17
CA THR A 160 27.28 11.94 -40.71
C THR A 160 26.11 12.44 -41.55
N ASN A 161 25.08 11.61 -41.73
CA ASN A 161 23.94 11.86 -42.61
C ASN A 161 22.59 11.97 -41.89
N LEU A 162 22.56 11.91 -40.55
CA LEU A 162 21.32 12.01 -39.77
C LEU A 162 20.69 13.41 -39.84
N VAL A 163 21.52 14.45 -39.96
CA VAL A 163 21.08 15.84 -40.16
C VAL A 163 21.85 16.44 -41.34
N PRO A 164 21.22 17.29 -42.18
CA PRO A 164 21.90 17.88 -43.35
C PRO A 164 23.12 18.73 -43.00
N GLY A 165 24.21 18.58 -43.75
CA GLY A 165 25.38 19.46 -43.69
C GLY A 165 26.38 19.16 -42.57
N LEU A 166 26.25 18.04 -41.87
CA LEU A 166 27.19 17.63 -40.83
C LEU A 166 28.52 17.16 -41.42
N THR A 167 29.61 17.56 -40.78
CA THR A 167 30.98 17.07 -41.04
C THR A 167 31.60 16.72 -39.70
N MET A 168 31.56 15.45 -39.30
CA MET A 168 31.94 15.05 -37.94
C MET A 168 33.41 14.62 -37.82
N VAL A 169 33.95 14.73 -36.59
CA VAL A 169 35.31 14.32 -36.19
C VAL A 169 35.30 13.31 -35.01
N GLY A 170 34.12 12.90 -34.52
CA GLY A 170 33.89 11.97 -33.38
C GLY A 170 32.39 11.71 -33.12
N ASP A 171 32.04 11.02 -32.03
CA ASP A 171 30.67 10.73 -31.57
C ASP A 171 29.82 12.00 -31.37
N ALA A 172 28.56 11.97 -31.80
CA ALA A 172 27.60 13.04 -31.57
C ALA A 172 26.31 12.52 -30.95
N VAL A 173 25.64 13.38 -30.19
CA VAL A 173 24.37 13.06 -29.54
C VAL A 173 23.24 13.67 -30.36
N PHE A 174 22.23 12.87 -30.68
CA PHE A 174 21.04 13.24 -31.42
C PHE A 174 19.78 13.06 -30.57
N LEU A 175 18.73 13.78 -30.92
CA LEU A 175 17.39 13.65 -30.37
C LEU A 175 16.41 13.43 -31.53
N LYS A 176 15.65 12.33 -31.46
CA LYS A 176 14.60 11.96 -32.41
C LYS A 176 13.24 12.09 -31.73
N ASP A 177 12.31 12.80 -32.36
CA ASP A 177 10.90 12.75 -32.02
C ASP A 177 10.27 11.54 -32.72
N ILE A 178 9.63 10.65 -31.95
CA ILE A 178 9.18 9.34 -32.45
C ILE A 178 7.99 9.50 -33.39
N ALA A 179 7.08 10.44 -33.11
CA ALA A 179 5.84 10.63 -33.85
C ALA A 179 6.06 11.37 -35.18
N SER A 180 6.79 12.48 -35.14
CA SER A 180 7.05 13.30 -36.34
C SER A 180 8.23 12.80 -37.17
N GLY A 181 9.17 12.07 -36.55
CA GLY A 181 10.44 11.70 -37.17
C GLY A 181 11.47 12.83 -37.21
N ASP A 182 11.16 13.99 -36.62
CA ASP A 182 12.09 15.12 -36.55
C ASP A 182 13.35 14.72 -35.78
N ILE A 183 14.52 15.06 -36.32
CA ILE A 183 15.82 14.73 -35.73
C ILE A 183 16.71 15.96 -35.67
N ARG A 184 17.36 16.17 -34.52
CA ARG A 184 18.33 17.25 -34.32
C ARG A 184 19.49 16.81 -33.44
N MET A 185 20.62 17.50 -33.56
CA MET A 185 21.81 17.24 -32.75
C MET A 185 21.75 18.00 -31.42
N LEU A 186 22.02 17.30 -30.33
CA LEU A 186 22.15 17.84 -28.98
C LEU A 186 23.58 18.29 -28.66
N SER A 187 24.58 17.60 -29.19
CA SER A 187 26.00 17.96 -29.02
C SER A 187 26.40 19.13 -29.92
N SER A 188 25.80 20.30 -29.67
CA SER A 188 26.04 21.56 -30.38
C SER A 188 26.00 22.75 -29.41
N ASN A 189 26.73 23.82 -29.74
CA ASN A 189 26.70 25.06 -28.96
C ASN A 189 25.34 25.79 -29.09
N SER A 190 25.14 26.88 -28.34
CA SER A 190 23.87 27.64 -28.35
C SER A 190 23.52 28.28 -29.71
N ALA A 191 24.48 28.38 -30.63
CA ALA A 191 24.26 28.83 -32.01
C ALA A 191 23.94 27.67 -32.98
N GLY A 192 23.94 26.43 -32.51
CA GLY A 192 23.70 25.22 -33.29
C GLY A 192 24.95 24.71 -34.04
N GLU A 193 26.14 25.22 -33.74
CA GLU A 193 27.37 24.67 -34.31
C GLU A 193 27.75 23.37 -33.60
N ALA A 194 28.09 22.34 -34.37
CA ALA A 194 28.42 21.01 -33.85
C ALA A 194 29.63 21.04 -32.90
N ALA A 195 29.60 20.17 -31.89
CA ALA A 195 30.78 19.80 -31.12
C ALA A 195 31.90 19.34 -32.06
N ASN A 196 33.13 19.78 -31.81
CA ASN A 196 34.29 19.46 -32.64
C ASN A 196 35.04 18.20 -32.17
N ASN A 197 34.50 17.48 -31.18
CA ASN A 197 35.10 16.30 -30.58
C ASN A 197 34.01 15.36 -30.00
N TYR A 198 34.42 14.18 -29.53
CA TYR A 198 33.53 13.11 -29.04
C TYR A 198 32.55 13.59 -27.97
N SER A 199 31.27 13.25 -28.13
CA SER A 199 30.20 13.51 -27.18
C SER A 199 29.34 12.26 -26.98
N VAL A 200 28.97 11.96 -25.74
CA VAL A 200 28.19 10.76 -25.37
C VAL A 200 27.01 11.17 -24.49
N GLY A 201 25.83 10.61 -24.75
CA GLY A 201 24.62 10.85 -23.98
C GLY A 201 24.77 10.46 -22.51
N VAL A 202 24.12 11.22 -21.63
CA VAL A 202 24.07 10.92 -20.19
C VAL A 202 22.63 10.65 -19.76
N GLY A 203 21.71 11.60 -20.02
CA GLY A 203 20.30 11.41 -19.66
C GLY A 203 19.49 12.70 -19.66
N PHE A 204 18.16 12.57 -19.59
CA PHE A 204 17.25 13.71 -19.44
C PHE A 204 17.18 14.18 -17.99
N THR A 205 16.85 15.45 -17.78
CA THR A 205 16.32 15.88 -16.48
C THR A 205 14.94 15.24 -16.25
N PRO A 206 14.52 15.00 -14.99
CA PRO A 206 13.22 14.37 -14.70
C PRO A 206 12.02 15.11 -15.29
N ASP A 207 12.11 16.43 -15.44
CA ASP A 207 11.09 17.27 -16.08
C ASP A 207 11.15 17.26 -17.62
N GLY A 208 12.11 16.56 -18.22
CA GLY A 208 12.34 16.49 -19.66
C GLY A 208 12.81 17.79 -20.31
N SER A 209 13.08 18.86 -19.55
CA SER A 209 13.40 20.18 -20.10
C SER A 209 14.82 20.29 -20.66
N ARG A 210 15.74 19.45 -20.17
CA ARG A 210 17.17 19.45 -20.52
C ARG A 210 17.68 18.03 -20.78
N PHE A 211 18.75 17.94 -21.56
CA PHE A 211 19.50 16.70 -21.75
C PHE A 211 20.97 16.90 -21.40
N ALA A 212 21.50 16.03 -20.53
CA ALA A 212 22.91 15.99 -20.18
C ALA A 212 23.70 15.10 -21.15
N PHE A 213 24.91 15.51 -21.47
CA PHE A 213 25.87 14.74 -22.26
C PHE A 213 27.29 15.07 -21.84
N SER A 214 28.19 14.09 -21.92
CA SER A 214 29.63 14.35 -21.74
C SER A 214 30.28 14.69 -23.07
N SER A 215 31.30 15.56 -23.09
CA SER A 215 31.98 15.96 -24.31
C SER A 215 33.45 16.32 -24.10
N LEU A 216 34.29 16.00 -25.08
CA LEU A 216 35.70 16.44 -25.18
C LEU A 216 35.86 17.71 -26.04
N ALA A 217 34.75 18.36 -26.40
CA ALA A 217 34.73 19.43 -27.38
C ALA A 217 34.93 20.81 -26.73
N ASP A 218 35.99 21.51 -27.15
CA ASP A 218 36.35 22.84 -26.62
C ASP A 218 35.52 24.00 -27.20
N ASN A 219 34.53 23.69 -28.05
CA ASN A 219 33.75 24.68 -28.79
C ASN A 219 32.25 24.72 -28.43
N LEU A 220 31.84 23.97 -27.41
CA LEU A 220 30.45 23.96 -26.92
C LEU A 220 30.10 25.26 -26.17
N ILE A 221 31.07 25.85 -25.47
CA ILE A 221 31.01 27.16 -24.81
C ILE A 221 32.34 27.91 -24.99
N GLU A 222 32.34 29.25 -24.94
CA GLU A 222 33.54 30.07 -25.27
C GLU A 222 34.73 29.87 -24.31
N ASP A 223 34.48 29.48 -23.07
CA ASP A 223 35.47 29.36 -21.99
C ASP A 223 35.81 27.90 -21.64
N ASP A 224 35.85 27.00 -22.64
CA ASP A 224 36.32 25.62 -22.45
C ASP A 224 37.82 25.47 -22.72
N GLY A 225 38.61 25.50 -21.66
CA GLY A 225 40.07 25.61 -21.72
C GLY A 225 40.86 24.50 -21.02
N ASN A 226 40.19 23.56 -20.34
CA ASN A 226 40.84 22.52 -19.54
C ASN A 226 41.36 21.35 -20.39
N GLY A 227 40.80 21.13 -21.59
CA GLY A 227 41.20 20.06 -22.50
C GLY A 227 40.90 18.65 -21.99
N VAL A 228 39.95 18.51 -21.06
CA VAL A 228 39.45 17.23 -20.53
C VAL A 228 37.99 17.03 -20.90
N ARG A 229 37.45 15.83 -20.66
CA ARG A 229 36.03 15.57 -20.88
C ARG A 229 35.20 16.24 -19.80
N ASP A 230 34.17 16.97 -20.20
CA ASP A 230 33.26 17.67 -19.30
C ASP A 230 31.82 17.21 -19.47
N ILE A 231 30.98 17.44 -18.47
CA ILE A 231 29.53 17.20 -18.55
C ILE A 231 28.83 18.51 -18.86
N PHE A 232 27.97 18.49 -19.87
CA PHE A 232 27.17 19.60 -20.33
C PHE A 232 25.68 19.28 -20.27
N THR A 233 24.84 20.30 -20.16
CA THR A 233 23.39 20.19 -20.39
C THR A 233 22.98 21.08 -21.54
N LYS A 234 22.11 20.56 -22.41
CA LYS A 234 21.40 21.31 -23.45
C LYS A 234 19.95 21.54 -23.01
N ASP A 235 19.55 22.80 -22.92
CA ASP A 235 18.14 23.15 -22.78
C ASP A 235 17.41 22.88 -24.08
N LEU A 236 16.37 22.04 -24.02
CA LEU A 236 15.70 21.54 -25.21
C LEU A 236 14.75 22.57 -25.84
N THR A 237 14.41 23.63 -25.10
CA THR A 237 13.54 24.72 -25.58
C THR A 237 14.35 25.88 -26.17
N THR A 238 15.36 26.33 -25.45
CA THR A 238 16.15 27.52 -25.79
C THR A 238 17.41 27.19 -26.58
N GLY A 239 17.90 25.96 -26.48
CA GLY A 239 19.20 25.55 -27.02
C GLY A 239 20.39 26.02 -26.19
N GLU A 240 20.18 26.61 -25.01
CA GLU A 240 21.26 27.01 -24.11
C GLU A 240 22.12 25.79 -23.71
N VAL A 241 23.45 25.98 -23.65
CA VAL A 241 24.41 24.98 -23.17
C VAL A 241 25.07 25.48 -21.89
N LEU A 242 25.03 24.66 -20.85
CA LEU A 242 25.75 24.91 -19.60
C LEU A 242 26.70 23.76 -19.30
N ARG A 243 27.87 24.06 -18.74
CA ARG A 243 28.80 23.04 -18.23
C ARG A 243 28.48 22.74 -16.77
N LEU A 244 28.29 21.47 -16.44
CA LEU A 244 28.00 21.00 -15.10
C LEU A 244 29.26 20.56 -14.34
N SER A 245 30.33 20.10 -14.99
CA SER A 245 31.61 19.75 -14.33
C SER A 245 32.46 20.97 -13.95
N VAL A 246 31.85 21.93 -13.25
CA VAL A 246 32.51 23.14 -12.71
C VAL A 246 32.16 23.33 -11.25
N GLY A 247 33.16 23.74 -10.45
CA GLY A 247 32.98 24.08 -9.03
C GLY A 247 32.05 25.28 -8.83
N ALA A 248 31.67 25.53 -7.58
CA ALA A 248 30.70 26.59 -7.23
C ALA A 248 31.17 28.01 -7.59
N ASP A 249 32.49 28.21 -7.73
CA ASP A 249 33.11 29.47 -8.17
C ASP A 249 33.31 29.55 -9.70
N GLY A 250 32.84 28.53 -10.43
CA GLY A 250 32.99 28.40 -11.87
C GLY A 250 34.32 27.81 -12.33
N ALA A 251 35.17 27.32 -11.43
CA ALA A 251 36.43 26.69 -11.81
C ALA A 251 36.21 25.34 -12.54
N GLU A 252 36.90 25.15 -13.66
CA GLU A 252 36.87 23.90 -14.44
C GLU A 252 37.54 22.75 -13.69
N GLY A 253 37.00 21.53 -13.84
CA GLY A 253 37.67 20.31 -13.40
C GLY A 253 38.98 20.08 -14.15
N ASN A 254 40.00 19.55 -13.46
CA ASN A 254 41.32 19.26 -14.02
C ASN A 254 41.50 17.80 -14.49
N GLY A 255 40.43 17.02 -14.51
CA GLY A 255 40.37 15.63 -14.95
C GLY A 255 39.03 15.33 -15.60
N ASP A 256 38.97 14.22 -16.35
CA ASP A 256 37.76 13.84 -17.10
C ASP A 256 36.54 13.65 -16.17
N SER A 257 35.37 14.08 -16.61
CA SER A 257 34.06 13.84 -15.99
C SER A 257 33.12 13.07 -16.93
N SER A 258 32.39 12.09 -16.41
CA SER A 258 31.47 11.22 -17.16
C SER A 258 30.38 10.62 -16.27
N GLU A 259 29.51 9.78 -16.84
CA GLU A 259 28.52 8.96 -16.11
C GLU A 259 27.64 9.77 -15.14
N GLY A 260 26.76 10.61 -15.68
CA GLY A 260 25.86 11.42 -14.87
C GLY A 260 24.50 10.76 -14.59
N SER A 261 23.94 11.02 -13.42
CA SER A 261 22.56 10.67 -13.05
C SER A 261 21.93 11.84 -12.29
N PHE A 262 20.73 12.26 -12.70
CA PHE A 262 20.01 13.31 -12.00
C PHE A 262 19.31 12.76 -10.76
N SER A 263 19.21 13.57 -9.71
CA SER A 263 18.30 13.24 -8.60
C SER A 263 16.85 13.24 -9.09
N PRO A 264 15.94 12.49 -8.44
CA PRO A 264 14.52 12.41 -8.82
C PRO A 264 13.83 13.78 -8.91
N ASP A 265 14.20 14.70 -8.02
CA ASP A 265 13.71 16.09 -7.99
C ASP A 265 14.39 17.02 -9.03
N GLY A 266 15.38 16.52 -9.77
CA GLY A 266 16.19 17.26 -10.73
C GLY A 266 17.10 18.34 -10.12
N SER A 267 17.22 18.42 -8.79
CA SER A 267 18.01 19.46 -8.11
C SER A 267 19.50 19.16 -8.07
N LYS A 268 19.92 17.92 -8.34
CA LYS A 268 21.31 17.46 -8.26
C LYS A 268 21.72 16.61 -9.45
N LEU A 269 23.02 16.58 -9.72
CA LEU A 269 23.67 15.68 -10.66
C LEU A 269 24.74 14.87 -9.92
N LEU A 270 24.59 13.56 -9.84
CA LEU A 270 25.65 12.63 -9.48
C LEU A 270 26.49 12.35 -10.73
N PHE A 271 27.81 12.36 -10.62
CA PHE A 271 28.70 12.09 -11.75
C PHE A 271 30.06 11.55 -11.31
N ALA A 272 30.73 10.81 -12.19
CA ALA A 272 32.08 10.34 -11.97
C ALA A 272 33.12 11.35 -12.50
N SER A 273 34.23 11.56 -11.79
CA SER A 273 35.32 12.39 -12.29
C SER A 273 36.70 12.05 -11.71
N ARG A 274 37.75 12.33 -12.49
CA ARG A 274 39.17 12.24 -12.06
C ARG A 274 39.74 13.59 -11.61
N ALA A 275 38.88 14.59 -11.39
CA ALA A 275 39.28 15.95 -11.13
C ALA A 275 39.61 16.18 -9.64
N THR A 276 40.90 16.38 -9.34
CA THR A 276 41.43 16.58 -7.97
C THR A 276 41.20 17.99 -7.41
N ASN A 277 40.37 18.80 -8.07
CA ASN A 277 40.14 20.21 -7.71
C ASN A 277 38.68 20.58 -7.50
N PHE A 278 37.75 19.61 -7.52
CA PHE A 278 36.36 19.87 -7.15
C PHE A 278 36.17 20.00 -5.64
N VAL A 279 36.82 19.13 -4.85
CA VAL A 279 36.70 19.11 -3.39
C VAL A 279 38.08 19.21 -2.75
N THR A 280 38.23 20.04 -1.71
CA THR A 280 39.50 20.15 -0.98
C THR A 280 39.75 18.86 -0.20
N GLY A 281 40.86 18.18 -0.47
CA GLY A 281 41.20 16.90 0.16
C GLY A 281 41.13 15.71 -0.79
N ASP A 282 40.51 15.89 -1.96
CA ASP A 282 40.56 14.96 -3.06
C ASP A 282 41.92 15.06 -3.79
N GLY A 283 42.78 14.06 -3.61
CA GLY A 283 44.12 14.04 -4.19
C GLY A 283 44.64 12.64 -4.53
N ASN A 284 43.77 11.64 -4.55
CA ASN A 284 44.10 10.25 -4.87
C ASN A 284 44.46 10.07 -6.36
N GLY A 285 43.95 10.92 -7.25
CA GLY A 285 44.09 10.79 -8.71
C GLY A 285 43.27 9.64 -9.31
N SER A 286 42.35 9.09 -8.52
CA SER A 286 41.40 8.03 -8.92
C SER A 286 40.13 8.66 -9.49
N GLN A 287 39.27 7.85 -10.10
CA GLN A 287 37.94 8.28 -10.51
C GLN A 287 36.98 8.19 -9.34
N ASP A 288 36.44 9.33 -8.93
CA ASP A 288 35.57 9.47 -7.77
C ASP A 288 34.15 9.84 -8.20
N LEU A 289 33.17 9.48 -7.37
CA LEU A 289 31.79 9.95 -7.52
C LEU A 289 31.56 11.25 -6.77
N PHE A 290 30.91 12.20 -7.44
CA PHE A 290 30.58 13.53 -6.93
C PHE A 290 29.10 13.83 -7.11
N ILE A 291 28.51 14.58 -6.18
CA ILE A 291 27.22 15.24 -6.39
C ILE A 291 27.44 16.72 -6.61
N LYS A 292 26.90 17.25 -7.70
CA LYS A 292 26.72 18.68 -7.90
C LYS A 292 25.29 19.09 -7.55
N ASP A 293 25.16 20.02 -6.63
CA ASP A 293 23.91 20.75 -6.41
C ASP A 293 23.71 21.78 -7.53
N LEU A 294 22.61 21.67 -8.27
CA LEU A 294 22.34 22.52 -9.43
C LEU A 294 21.76 23.89 -9.05
N VAL A 295 21.39 24.09 -7.79
CA VAL A 295 20.90 25.37 -7.25
C VAL A 295 22.06 26.19 -6.68
N SER A 296 22.87 25.60 -5.80
CA SER A 296 23.99 26.29 -5.14
C SER A 296 25.28 26.24 -5.95
N GLY A 297 25.43 25.25 -6.83
CA GLY A 297 26.67 24.95 -7.55
C GLY A 297 27.72 24.19 -6.72
N GLU A 298 27.41 23.83 -5.47
CA GLU A 298 28.31 23.06 -4.60
C GLU A 298 28.56 21.66 -5.16
N ILE A 299 29.80 21.18 -5.04
CA ILE A 299 30.18 19.80 -5.37
C ILE A 299 30.65 19.10 -4.10
N THR A 300 30.09 17.92 -3.83
CA THR A 300 30.45 17.07 -2.69
C THR A 300 30.96 15.70 -3.16
N LEU A 301 31.95 15.17 -2.45
CA LEU A 301 32.52 13.85 -2.74
C LEU A 301 31.64 12.75 -2.11
N VAL A 302 31.13 11.84 -2.93
CA VAL A 302 30.30 10.70 -2.51
C VAL A 302 31.16 9.50 -2.13
N SER A 303 32.27 9.31 -2.84
CA SER A 303 33.21 8.18 -2.69
C SER A 303 34.08 8.32 -1.45
N THR A 304 33.42 8.31 -0.30
CA THR A 304 34.02 8.42 1.04
C THR A 304 33.49 7.34 1.97
N ASP A 305 34.31 6.91 2.94
CA ASP A 305 33.87 6.00 3.99
C ASP A 305 32.83 6.66 4.91
N SER A 306 32.31 5.92 5.89
CA SER A 306 31.34 6.44 6.86
C SER A 306 31.90 7.55 7.77
N LEU A 307 33.22 7.76 7.76
CA LEU A 307 33.91 8.83 8.49
C LEU A 307 34.24 10.03 7.59
N GLY A 308 33.86 9.99 6.31
CA GLY A 308 34.09 11.04 5.34
C GLY A 308 35.51 11.05 4.75
N ASN A 309 36.32 10.00 4.94
CA ASN A 309 37.63 9.89 4.31
C ASN A 309 37.48 9.45 2.85
N GLN A 310 38.21 10.10 1.95
CA GLN A 310 38.26 9.74 0.54
C GLN A 310 38.78 8.31 0.32
N TRP A 311 38.14 7.59 -0.59
CA TRP A 311 38.60 6.28 -1.04
C TRP A 311 39.84 6.35 -1.94
N VAL A 312 40.58 5.25 -2.00
CA VAL A 312 41.80 5.18 -2.84
C VAL A 312 41.54 4.59 -4.23
N ALA A 313 40.34 4.06 -4.48
CA ALA A 313 39.98 3.27 -5.65
C ALA A 313 39.03 4.01 -6.61
N ASP A 314 38.96 3.54 -7.85
CA ASP A 314 38.02 4.07 -8.83
C ASP A 314 36.57 3.60 -8.51
N SER A 315 35.63 4.54 -8.52
CA SER A 315 34.18 4.34 -8.34
C SER A 315 33.40 4.75 -9.59
N TYR A 316 32.34 4.01 -9.90
CA TYR A 316 31.61 4.10 -11.17
C TYR A 316 30.10 3.94 -10.98
N GLY A 317 29.34 4.33 -12.01
CA GLY A 317 27.92 3.96 -12.16
C GLY A 317 27.01 4.39 -11.02
N GLY A 318 27.26 5.56 -10.44
CA GLY A 318 26.44 6.09 -9.35
C GLY A 318 25.00 6.42 -9.80
N VAL A 319 24.01 5.95 -9.06
CA VAL A 319 22.58 6.24 -9.28
C VAL A 319 21.88 6.61 -7.97
N PHE A 320 20.90 7.52 -8.03
CA PHE A 320 20.06 7.88 -6.89
C PHE A 320 18.95 6.86 -6.67
N SER A 321 18.55 6.67 -5.42
CA SER A 321 17.27 6.03 -5.08
C SER A 321 16.09 6.92 -5.52
N PRO A 322 14.88 6.34 -5.69
CA PRO A 322 13.67 7.09 -6.09
C PRO A 322 13.30 8.26 -5.16
N ASP A 323 13.63 8.16 -3.88
CA ASP A 323 13.46 9.21 -2.86
C ASP A 323 14.66 10.18 -2.79
N GLY A 324 15.75 9.89 -3.50
CA GLY A 324 16.99 10.64 -3.50
C GLY A 324 17.81 10.58 -2.20
N THR A 325 17.45 9.73 -1.23
CA THR A 325 18.14 9.63 0.07
C THR A 325 19.40 8.75 0.02
N LYS A 326 19.49 7.84 -0.95
CA LYS A 326 20.57 6.85 -1.09
C LYS A 326 21.23 6.91 -2.47
N ILE A 327 22.43 6.34 -2.55
CA ILE A 327 23.21 6.23 -3.79
C ILE A 327 23.72 4.81 -3.94
N ALA A 328 23.38 4.15 -5.04
CA ALA A 328 23.98 2.86 -5.40
C ALA A 328 25.12 3.09 -6.40
N PHE A 329 26.22 2.36 -6.25
CA PHE A 329 27.38 2.46 -7.12
C PHE A 329 28.24 1.19 -7.02
N TYR A 330 29.28 1.07 -7.86
CA TYR A 330 30.27 -0.02 -7.74
C TYR A 330 31.70 0.51 -7.79
N SER A 331 32.64 -0.24 -7.22
CA SER A 331 34.03 0.20 -7.06
C SER A 331 35.06 -0.94 -7.18
N ASP A 332 36.30 -0.62 -7.56
CA ASP A 332 37.36 -1.54 -7.99
C ASP A 332 38.14 -2.30 -6.87
N THR A 333 37.78 -2.17 -5.59
CA THR A 333 38.64 -2.67 -4.50
C THR A 333 37.93 -3.31 -3.32
N ALA A 334 38.55 -4.39 -2.82
CA ALA A 334 38.44 -4.86 -1.45
C ALA A 334 38.70 -3.75 -0.41
N GLY A 335 37.81 -3.65 0.57
CA GLY A 335 38.01 -3.00 1.86
C GLY A 335 37.12 -1.78 2.08
N LEU A 336 36.13 -1.55 1.21
CA LEU A 336 35.23 -0.38 1.28
C LEU A 336 34.17 -0.51 2.38
N ALA A 337 33.69 -1.73 2.62
CA ALA A 337 32.84 -2.07 3.76
C ALA A 337 33.47 -3.20 4.60
N VAL A 338 32.98 -3.37 5.83
CA VAL A 338 33.36 -4.55 6.65
C VAL A 338 33.00 -5.79 5.83
N ARG A 339 33.97 -6.71 5.67
CA ARG A 339 33.87 -7.98 4.93
C ARG A 339 34.23 -7.94 3.44
N ASP A 340 34.45 -6.78 2.83
CA ASP A 340 34.90 -6.69 1.44
C ASP A 340 36.39 -7.03 1.32
N ASP A 341 36.72 -8.33 1.26
CA ASP A 341 38.09 -8.84 1.18
C ASP A 341 38.35 -9.74 -0.05
N ASN A 342 37.36 -9.87 -0.94
CA ASN A 342 37.40 -10.72 -2.14
C ASN A 342 38.35 -10.17 -3.23
N GLY A 343 38.69 -8.88 -3.20
CA GLY A 343 39.50 -8.20 -4.22
C GLY A 343 38.79 -8.00 -5.56
N ALA A 344 37.47 -8.08 -5.59
CA ALA A 344 36.62 -7.92 -6.77
C ALA A 344 35.93 -6.55 -6.78
N GLN A 345 35.16 -6.30 -7.86
CA GLN A 345 34.24 -5.15 -7.89
C GLN A 345 32.96 -5.53 -7.16
N ASP A 346 32.47 -4.65 -6.32
CA ASP A 346 31.25 -4.89 -5.55
C ASP A 346 30.27 -3.73 -5.68
N VAL A 347 28.99 -4.04 -5.46
CA VAL A 347 27.91 -3.05 -5.48
C VAL A 347 27.66 -2.58 -4.06
N PHE A 348 27.58 -1.27 -3.89
CA PHE A 348 27.40 -0.60 -2.61
C PHE A 348 26.19 0.32 -2.66
N VAL A 349 25.54 0.50 -1.51
CA VAL A 349 24.58 1.56 -1.26
C VAL A 349 25.11 2.45 -0.16
N LYS A 350 25.13 3.76 -0.43
CA LYS A 350 25.48 4.80 0.53
C LYS A 350 24.24 5.61 0.89
N ASP A 351 23.94 5.69 2.18
CA ASP A 351 22.96 6.62 2.70
C ASP A 351 23.54 8.04 2.75
N ARG A 352 22.84 9.01 2.15
CA ARG A 352 23.32 10.39 2.03
C ARG A 352 23.12 11.20 3.31
N VAL A 353 22.24 10.77 4.20
CA VAL A 353 21.90 11.46 5.44
C VAL A 353 22.86 11.01 6.55
N SER A 354 22.98 9.71 6.75
CA SER A 354 23.82 9.13 7.81
C SER A 354 25.28 8.93 7.37
N GLY A 355 25.54 8.82 6.07
CA GLY A 355 26.84 8.43 5.52
C GLY A 355 27.10 6.92 5.61
N ALA A 356 26.14 6.12 6.08
CA ALA A 356 26.27 4.68 6.17
C ALA A 356 26.53 4.05 4.80
N LEU A 357 27.35 3.01 4.78
CA LEU A 357 27.76 2.31 3.56
C LEU A 357 27.56 0.81 3.74
N THR A 358 26.80 0.20 2.83
CA THR A 358 26.48 -1.23 2.83
C THR A 358 26.87 -1.86 1.49
N VAL A 359 27.47 -3.06 1.51
CA VAL A 359 27.67 -3.91 0.32
C VAL A 359 26.37 -4.65 0.03
N LEU A 360 25.86 -4.52 -1.20
CA LEU A 360 24.64 -5.16 -1.67
C LEU A 360 24.90 -6.43 -2.48
N SER A 361 26.11 -6.58 -3.05
CA SER A 361 26.57 -7.83 -3.67
C SER A 361 26.99 -8.86 -2.62
N ALA A 362 26.09 -9.18 -1.70
CA ALA A 362 26.29 -10.18 -0.65
C ALA A 362 25.03 -11.03 -0.50
N ASN A 363 25.18 -12.30 -0.13
CA ASN A 363 24.03 -13.16 0.16
C ASN A 363 23.32 -12.77 1.47
N ILE A 364 22.19 -13.40 1.76
CA ILE A 364 21.35 -13.08 2.95
C ILE A 364 22.06 -13.29 4.31
N THR A 365 23.18 -14.01 4.35
CA THR A 365 23.99 -14.18 5.57
C THR A 365 25.07 -13.10 5.73
N GLY A 366 25.18 -12.21 4.73
CA GLY A 366 26.17 -11.15 4.66
C GLY A 366 27.55 -11.66 4.21
N GLU A 367 27.62 -12.79 3.49
CA GLU A 367 28.82 -13.22 2.78
C GLU A 367 28.84 -12.55 1.40
N ILE A 368 29.94 -11.86 1.09
CA ILE A 368 30.09 -11.09 -0.15
C ILE A 368 30.31 -12.02 -1.33
N GLY A 369 29.83 -11.59 -2.51
CA GLY A 369 30.03 -12.27 -3.77
C GLY A 369 31.50 -12.62 -4.01
N ASP A 370 31.77 -13.83 -4.51
CA ASP A 370 33.12 -14.32 -4.76
C ASP A 370 33.72 -13.82 -6.10
N ALA A 371 32.99 -12.97 -6.84
CA ALA A 371 33.39 -12.39 -8.11
C ALA A 371 32.76 -11.00 -8.35
N GLN A 372 33.10 -10.40 -9.50
CA GLN A 372 32.76 -8.99 -9.81
C GLN A 372 31.25 -8.76 -9.96
N SER A 373 30.76 -7.68 -9.36
CA SER A 373 29.40 -7.15 -9.46
C SER A 373 29.41 -5.69 -9.91
N PHE A 374 28.49 -5.30 -10.80
CA PHE A 374 28.48 -3.97 -11.43
C PHE A 374 27.09 -3.56 -11.94
N TRP A 375 26.99 -2.29 -12.35
CA TRP A 375 25.79 -1.65 -12.91
C TRP A 375 24.53 -1.71 -12.02
N PRO A 376 24.60 -1.15 -10.80
CA PRO A 376 23.43 -1.08 -9.95
C PRO A 376 22.35 -0.17 -10.53
N GLN A 377 21.10 -0.55 -10.32
CA GLN A 377 19.91 0.28 -10.49
C GLN A 377 19.00 0.04 -9.29
N PHE A 378 18.46 1.10 -8.69
CA PHE A 378 17.44 0.91 -7.66
C PHE A 378 16.17 0.33 -8.30
N LEU A 379 15.48 -0.49 -7.52
CA LEU A 379 14.09 -0.82 -7.81
C LEU A 379 13.24 0.47 -7.76
N PRO A 380 12.13 0.56 -8.52
CA PRO A 380 11.34 1.79 -8.57
C PRO A 380 10.68 2.18 -7.23
N ASP A 381 10.44 1.20 -6.36
CA ASP A 381 9.95 1.39 -4.99
C ASP A 381 11.06 1.78 -3.99
N GLY A 382 12.34 1.69 -4.38
CA GLY A 382 13.50 1.94 -3.53
C GLY A 382 13.85 0.81 -2.55
N SER A 383 13.14 -0.33 -2.57
CA SER A 383 13.32 -1.43 -1.60
C SER A 383 14.58 -2.27 -1.84
N GLY A 384 15.22 -2.12 -3.00
CA GLY A 384 16.34 -2.94 -3.40
C GLY A 384 17.14 -2.38 -4.57
N VAL A 385 18.14 -3.15 -5.00
CA VAL A 385 19.02 -2.84 -6.14
C VAL A 385 19.09 -4.05 -7.08
N LEU A 386 18.81 -3.82 -8.36
CA LEU A 386 19.16 -4.70 -9.48
C LEU A 386 20.63 -4.50 -9.84
N PHE A 387 21.38 -5.58 -10.01
CA PHE A 387 22.77 -5.53 -10.45
C PHE A 387 23.17 -6.79 -11.22
N THR A 388 24.26 -6.70 -11.97
CA THR A 388 24.85 -7.85 -12.66
C THR A 388 26.01 -8.39 -11.84
N SER A 389 26.12 -9.72 -11.72
CA SER A 389 27.23 -10.35 -10.98
C SER A 389 27.75 -11.62 -11.64
N TYR A 390 29.06 -11.88 -11.48
CA TYR A 390 29.71 -13.16 -11.77
C TYR A 390 29.72 -14.11 -10.56
N ALA A 391 29.24 -13.65 -9.40
CA ALA A 391 29.43 -14.35 -8.15
C ALA A 391 28.55 -15.61 -8.07
N THR A 392 29.17 -16.73 -7.72
CA THR A 392 28.50 -18.04 -7.64
C THR A 392 27.90 -18.34 -6.27
N ASN A 393 28.16 -17.46 -5.29
CA ASN A 393 27.75 -17.64 -3.89
C ASN A 393 26.69 -16.63 -3.42
N LEU A 394 26.12 -15.82 -4.32
CA LEU A 394 25.00 -14.91 -3.99
C LEU A 394 23.71 -15.68 -3.74
N VAL A 395 23.42 -16.69 -4.56
CA VAL A 395 22.31 -17.63 -4.39
C VAL A 395 22.80 -19.06 -4.62
N PRO A 396 22.29 -20.07 -3.87
CA PRO A 396 22.77 -21.46 -3.99
C PRO A 396 22.53 -22.09 -5.38
N GLU A 397 21.58 -21.55 -6.13
CA GLU A 397 21.15 -22.04 -7.43
C GLU A 397 21.98 -21.42 -8.58
N ASP A 398 23.05 -20.69 -8.29
CA ASP A 398 24.02 -20.31 -9.32
C ASP A 398 24.99 -21.41 -9.68
N THR A 399 24.85 -21.95 -10.90
CA THR A 399 25.67 -23.08 -11.33
C THR A 399 26.32 -22.92 -12.70
N ASN A 400 25.96 -21.88 -13.47
CA ASN A 400 26.42 -21.72 -14.85
C ASN A 400 27.83 -21.07 -14.93
N GLY A 401 28.26 -20.33 -13.90
CA GLY A 401 29.52 -19.59 -13.89
C GLY A 401 29.59 -18.45 -14.91
N GLU A 402 28.43 -18.01 -15.40
CA GLU A 402 28.26 -16.85 -16.27
C GLU A 402 27.83 -15.64 -15.45
N ARG A 403 27.65 -14.49 -16.11
CA ARG A 403 27.03 -13.33 -15.46
C ARG A 403 25.54 -13.51 -15.38
N ASP A 404 24.96 -13.16 -14.25
CA ASP A 404 23.53 -13.15 -14.03
C ASP A 404 23.04 -11.82 -13.47
N LEU A 405 21.74 -11.56 -13.63
CA LEU A 405 21.07 -10.40 -13.05
C LEU A 405 20.47 -10.79 -11.72
N PHE A 406 20.75 -10.00 -10.70
CA PHE A 406 20.30 -10.20 -9.33
C PHE A 406 19.57 -8.98 -8.80
N ILE A 407 18.55 -9.21 -7.98
CA ILE A 407 17.94 -8.19 -7.14
C ILE A 407 18.32 -8.49 -5.69
N ALA A 408 18.92 -7.52 -5.01
CA ALA A 408 19.11 -7.55 -3.56
C ALA A 408 18.17 -6.54 -2.90
N ARG A 409 17.28 -7.00 -2.03
CA ARG A 409 16.43 -6.13 -1.19
C ARG A 409 17.04 -5.95 0.18
N PHE A 410 16.78 -4.79 0.76
CA PHE A 410 17.35 -4.42 2.06
C PHE A 410 16.32 -3.74 2.95
N GLU A 411 16.55 -3.84 4.26
CA GLU A 411 15.80 -3.12 5.28
C GLU A 411 16.74 -2.24 6.10
N GLU A 412 16.19 -1.17 6.69
CA GLU A 412 16.95 -0.34 7.63
C GLU A 412 17.01 -1.00 9.00
N LYS A 413 18.18 -1.47 9.40
CA LYS A 413 18.44 -1.94 10.77
C LYS A 413 18.98 -0.79 11.60
N GLN A 414 18.34 -0.49 12.73
CA GLN A 414 18.91 0.41 13.73
C GLN A 414 20.11 -0.27 14.40
N LEU A 415 21.31 0.30 14.27
CA LEU A 415 22.48 -0.10 15.05
C LEU A 415 22.66 0.82 16.25
N GLY A 416 22.95 0.23 17.42
CA GLY A 416 23.27 0.95 18.65
C GLY A 416 22.11 1.16 19.63
N ALA A 417 20.92 0.61 19.36
CA ALA A 417 19.91 0.44 20.41
C ALA A 417 20.21 -0.85 21.20
N PRO A 418 20.17 -0.84 22.54
CA PRO A 418 20.26 -2.06 23.33
C PRO A 418 19.15 -3.05 22.94
N VAL A 419 19.50 -4.32 22.73
CA VAL A 419 18.60 -5.42 22.38
C VAL A 419 18.51 -6.39 23.56
N GLN A 420 17.30 -6.73 23.99
CA GLN A 420 17.12 -7.70 25.07
C GLN A 420 17.32 -9.12 24.56
N TRP A 421 18.13 -9.92 25.26
CA TRP A 421 18.11 -11.37 25.11
C TRP A 421 17.07 -11.95 26.05
N THR A 422 15.83 -12.07 25.57
CA THR A 422 14.67 -12.33 26.42
C THR A 422 14.72 -13.74 27.03
N GLU A 423 14.14 -13.92 28.23
CA GLU A 423 14.02 -15.26 28.83
C GLU A 423 13.15 -16.20 27.97
N ALA A 424 12.20 -15.64 27.21
CA ALA A 424 11.33 -16.37 26.29
C ALA A 424 12.11 -17.01 25.13
N GLU A 425 13.15 -16.34 24.64
CA GLU A 425 14.08 -16.84 23.62
C GLU A 425 15.20 -17.72 24.23
N GLY A 426 15.09 -18.06 25.52
CA GLY A 426 16.08 -18.85 26.24
C GLY A 426 17.26 -18.04 26.78
N GLY A 427 17.14 -16.71 26.80
CA GLY A 427 18.16 -15.77 27.28
C GLY A 427 18.13 -15.44 28.76
N ASN A 428 19.02 -14.54 29.16
CA ASN A 428 19.20 -14.12 30.56
C ASN A 428 18.41 -12.85 30.93
N GLY A 429 17.58 -12.33 30.02
CA GLY A 429 16.79 -11.11 30.20
C GLY A 429 17.62 -9.82 30.19
N HIS A 430 18.93 -9.90 29.98
CA HIS A 430 19.83 -8.75 29.92
C HIS A 430 19.70 -8.06 28.56
N TRP A 431 20.11 -6.79 28.51
CA TRP A 431 20.17 -6.01 27.27
C TRP A 431 21.59 -5.90 26.78
N TYR A 432 21.80 -5.96 25.47
CA TYR A 432 23.11 -5.93 24.84
C TYR A 432 23.15 -4.84 23.78
N GLU A 433 24.22 -4.07 23.73
CA GLU A 433 24.43 -3.02 22.75
C GLU A 433 25.81 -3.19 22.10
N PHE A 434 25.85 -3.23 20.77
CA PHE A 434 27.11 -3.16 20.04
C PHE A 434 27.48 -1.70 19.77
N VAL A 435 28.72 -1.34 20.11
CA VAL A 435 29.27 -0.01 19.87
C VAL A 435 30.45 -0.10 18.92
N GLU A 436 30.32 0.52 17.74
CA GLU A 436 31.39 0.64 16.74
C GLU A 436 32.25 1.89 17.01
N ASP A 437 33.14 1.81 18.01
CA ASP A 437 34.14 2.85 18.30
C ASP A 437 35.51 2.18 18.53
N PRO A 438 36.59 2.60 17.81
CA PRO A 438 37.92 1.99 17.90
C PRO A 438 38.68 2.32 19.19
N LEU A 439 38.03 2.12 20.33
CA LEU A 439 38.59 2.31 21.67
C LEU A 439 39.52 1.16 22.05
N THR A 440 40.55 1.46 22.85
CA THR A 440 41.28 0.40 23.55
C THR A 440 40.35 -0.31 24.53
N TRP A 441 40.62 -1.57 24.89
CA TRP A 441 39.77 -2.31 25.84
C TRP A 441 39.51 -1.54 27.15
N VAL A 442 40.51 -0.81 27.66
CA VAL A 442 40.38 0.00 28.89
C VAL A 442 39.45 1.20 28.69
N GLU A 443 39.50 1.85 27.52
CA GLU A 443 38.60 2.95 27.16
C GLU A 443 37.18 2.44 26.88
N ALA A 444 37.05 1.33 26.14
CA ALA A 444 35.78 0.65 25.89
C ALA A 444 35.09 0.25 27.20
N ARG A 445 35.85 -0.27 28.17
CA ARG A 445 35.34 -0.56 29.51
C ARG A 445 34.83 0.69 30.22
N ALA A 446 35.62 1.76 30.22
CA ALA A 446 35.22 3.00 30.87
C ALA A 446 33.99 3.63 30.21
N ASP A 447 33.89 3.50 28.89
CA ASP A 447 32.72 3.97 28.14
C ASP A 447 31.49 3.12 28.42
N ALA A 448 31.59 1.79 28.38
CA ALA A 448 30.52 0.87 28.76
C ALA A 448 30.01 1.15 30.19
N GLU A 449 30.91 1.35 31.15
CA GLU A 449 30.58 1.72 32.54
C GLU A 449 29.93 3.11 32.69
N SER A 450 30.02 3.97 31.67
CA SER A 450 29.40 5.30 31.66
C SER A 450 28.02 5.32 31.01
N ARG A 451 27.64 4.24 30.33
CA ARG A 451 26.34 4.09 29.67
C ARG A 451 25.28 3.62 30.65
N ASP A 452 24.05 3.95 30.32
CA ASP A 452 22.85 3.59 31.07
C ASP A 452 21.76 3.19 30.09
N HIS A 453 21.08 2.09 30.38
CA HIS A 453 19.88 1.69 29.66
C HIS A 453 18.81 1.31 30.68
N LEU A 454 17.67 2.01 30.64
CA LEU A 454 16.57 1.82 31.59
C LEU A 454 17.00 1.89 33.07
N GLY A 455 17.98 2.75 33.40
CA GLY A 455 18.51 2.88 34.76
C GLY A 455 19.47 1.77 35.20
N SER A 456 19.78 0.81 34.31
CA SER A 456 20.84 -0.17 34.51
C SER A 456 22.16 0.37 33.96
N PRO A 457 23.21 0.49 34.80
CA PRO A 457 24.53 0.87 34.31
C PRO A 457 25.12 -0.24 33.45
N GLY A 458 25.72 0.13 32.32
CA GLY A 458 26.38 -0.79 31.40
C GLY A 458 27.70 -1.33 31.91
N TYR A 459 28.14 -2.45 31.35
CA TYR A 459 29.48 -3.01 31.51
C TYR A 459 29.86 -3.80 30.26
N LEU A 460 31.15 -4.04 30.02
CA LEU A 460 31.55 -4.93 28.92
C LEU A 460 30.99 -6.33 29.14
N ALA A 461 30.36 -6.88 28.10
CA ALA A 461 29.58 -8.11 28.18
C ALA A 461 30.36 -9.28 28.79
N THR A 462 29.70 -10.01 29.68
CA THR A 462 30.21 -11.20 30.37
C THR A 462 29.54 -12.42 29.77
N ILE A 463 30.27 -13.20 28.97
CA ILE A 463 29.70 -14.31 28.20
C ILE A 463 29.84 -15.62 28.98
N THR A 464 28.77 -16.06 29.60
CA THR A 464 28.74 -17.16 30.58
C THR A 464 28.22 -18.50 30.05
N SER A 465 27.62 -18.52 28.85
CA SER A 465 27.13 -19.74 28.18
C SER A 465 27.39 -19.76 26.67
N GLU A 466 27.16 -20.92 26.06
CA GLU A 466 27.28 -21.11 24.60
C GLU A 466 26.19 -20.34 23.84
N GLU A 467 24.99 -20.32 24.41
CA GLU A 467 23.84 -19.60 23.86
C GLU A 467 24.04 -18.09 23.91
N GLU A 468 24.61 -17.58 25.01
CA GLU A 468 24.97 -16.16 25.16
C GLU A 468 26.06 -15.74 24.16
N ASN A 469 27.05 -16.62 23.95
CA ASN A 469 28.06 -16.41 22.93
C ASN A 469 27.45 -16.33 21.53
N ALA A 470 26.57 -17.27 21.19
CA ALA A 470 25.86 -17.26 19.90
C ALA A 470 25.02 -15.98 19.72
N PHE A 471 24.34 -15.53 20.76
CA PHE A 471 23.56 -14.28 20.74
C PHE A 471 24.47 -13.06 20.49
N VAL A 472 25.55 -12.90 21.27
CA VAL A 472 26.52 -11.81 21.09
C VAL A 472 27.15 -11.84 19.69
N LEU A 473 27.49 -13.01 19.16
CA LEU A 473 28.05 -13.16 17.80
C LEU A 473 27.03 -12.79 16.71
N SER A 474 25.73 -13.03 16.95
CA SER A 474 24.67 -12.70 15.99
C SER A 474 24.45 -11.20 15.82
N MET A 475 24.78 -10.41 16.84
CA MET A 475 24.58 -8.96 16.86
C MET A 475 25.87 -8.15 16.62
N THR A 476 27.03 -8.81 16.51
CA THR A 476 28.33 -8.15 16.39
C THR A 476 29.09 -8.51 15.11
N PRO A 477 29.87 -7.57 14.54
CA PRO A 477 30.91 -7.91 13.58
C PRO A 477 32.10 -8.63 14.28
N PRO A 478 33.07 -9.17 13.54
CA PRO A 478 34.31 -9.69 14.12
C PRO A 478 35.15 -8.61 14.84
N ASN A 479 36.04 -9.05 15.73
CA ASN A 479 36.96 -8.29 16.58
C ASN A 479 36.28 -7.33 17.58
N VAL A 480 35.50 -7.91 18.49
CA VAL A 480 34.74 -7.15 19.48
C VAL A 480 35.23 -7.43 20.91
N TRP A 481 35.47 -6.35 21.66
CA TRP A 481 35.86 -6.43 23.06
C TRP A 481 34.71 -6.92 23.93
N ALA A 482 35.02 -7.88 24.81
CA ALA A 482 34.15 -8.37 25.87
C ALA A 482 34.87 -8.30 27.23
N GLY A 483 34.15 -8.50 28.32
CA GLY A 483 34.60 -8.18 29.68
C GLY A 483 35.70 -9.06 30.28
N GLY A 484 36.25 -10.04 29.55
CA GLY A 484 37.27 -10.95 30.07
C GLY A 484 38.69 -10.35 30.09
N SER A 485 39.46 -10.61 31.15
CA SER A 485 40.87 -10.21 31.23
C SER A 485 41.65 -11.09 32.23
N ASP A 486 42.94 -11.30 31.97
CA ASP A 486 43.90 -11.91 32.90
C ASP A 486 45.04 -10.96 33.33
N ALA A 487 44.94 -9.66 33.02
CA ALA A 487 45.90 -8.61 33.41
C ALA A 487 46.28 -8.61 34.91
N ALA A 488 45.40 -9.13 35.77
CA ALA A 488 45.64 -9.25 37.21
C ALA A 488 46.59 -10.40 37.57
N SER A 489 46.58 -11.49 36.80
CA SER A 489 47.40 -12.68 36.97
C SER A 489 47.45 -13.49 35.68
N GLU A 490 48.54 -13.31 34.93
CA GLU A 490 48.88 -14.06 33.71
C GLU A 490 48.40 -15.52 33.70
N GLY A 491 47.62 -15.88 32.68
CA GLY A 491 47.03 -17.20 32.49
C GLY A 491 45.83 -17.53 33.40
N VAL A 492 45.28 -16.55 34.12
CA VAL A 492 44.07 -16.68 34.94
C VAL A 492 43.04 -15.63 34.54
N TRP A 493 42.11 -16.03 33.67
CA TRP A 493 41.11 -15.18 33.06
C TRP A 493 39.88 -15.02 33.96
N SER A 494 39.49 -13.76 34.17
CA SER A 494 38.34 -13.38 34.99
C SER A 494 37.53 -12.26 34.37
N TRP A 495 36.25 -12.18 34.71
CA TRP A 495 35.38 -11.10 34.28
C TRP A 495 35.72 -9.80 34.99
N ALA A 496 35.80 -8.70 34.23
CA ALA A 496 36.27 -7.43 34.73
C ALA A 496 35.15 -6.48 35.17
N GLY A 497 33.91 -6.75 34.77
CA GLY A 497 32.70 -5.99 35.07
C GLY A 497 31.49 -6.92 35.24
N GLY A 498 30.30 -6.34 35.34
CA GLY A 498 29.05 -7.10 35.48
C GLY A 498 28.83 -7.80 36.82
N PRO A 499 27.70 -8.52 36.98
CA PRO A 499 27.42 -9.39 38.14
C PRO A 499 28.52 -10.43 38.39
N GLU A 500 29.26 -10.80 37.35
CA GLU A 500 30.32 -11.80 37.33
C GLU A 500 31.70 -11.22 37.69
N ALA A 501 31.81 -9.92 37.98
CA ALA A 501 33.07 -9.25 38.24
C ALA A 501 33.97 -10.01 39.26
N GLY A 502 35.19 -10.33 38.82
CA GLY A 502 36.20 -11.06 39.59
C GLY A 502 36.03 -12.58 39.61
N GLN A 503 34.99 -13.14 38.98
CA GLN A 503 34.86 -14.58 38.80
C GLN A 503 35.85 -15.07 37.74
N VAL A 504 36.58 -16.16 38.05
CA VAL A 504 37.54 -16.80 37.14
C VAL A 504 36.80 -17.80 36.27
N PHE A 505 36.88 -17.66 34.95
CA PHE A 505 36.26 -18.58 33.99
C PHE A 505 37.27 -19.53 33.33
N TRP A 506 38.56 -19.17 33.27
CA TRP A 506 39.61 -20.01 32.67
C TRP A 506 40.98 -19.86 33.37
N ASN A 507 41.76 -20.94 33.50
CA ASN A 507 43.09 -20.88 34.15
C ASN A 507 44.19 -21.83 33.61
N GLY A 508 44.02 -22.36 32.39
CA GLY A 508 45.00 -23.19 31.67
C GLY A 508 45.47 -24.51 32.31
N THR A 509 45.19 -24.74 33.60
CA THR A 509 45.82 -25.81 34.40
C THR A 509 44.80 -26.84 34.91
N VAL A 510 43.50 -26.51 34.92
CA VAL A 510 42.41 -27.37 35.42
C VAL A 510 41.31 -27.66 34.37
N GLY A 511 41.45 -27.14 33.14
CA GLY A 511 40.34 -27.08 32.19
C GLY A 511 39.44 -25.87 32.47
N ALA A 512 38.50 -25.58 31.57
CA ALA A 512 37.57 -24.45 31.72
C ALA A 512 36.78 -24.57 33.05
N ILE A 513 36.74 -23.47 33.81
CA ILE A 513 36.02 -23.39 35.10
C ILE A 513 34.58 -22.90 34.86
N GLY A 514 34.40 -22.01 33.89
CA GLY A 514 33.13 -21.59 33.31
C GLY A 514 33.13 -21.81 31.79
N TYR A 515 32.18 -21.20 31.08
CA TYR A 515 32.20 -21.18 29.61
C TYR A 515 33.40 -20.38 29.10
N ALA A 516 34.03 -20.90 28.05
CA ALA A 516 35.09 -20.23 27.33
C ALA A 516 35.21 -20.84 25.94
N ASP A 517 35.13 -19.99 24.90
CA ASP A 517 35.15 -20.43 23.51
C ASP A 517 36.48 -20.08 22.82
N TRP A 518 37.60 -20.37 23.49
CA TRP A 518 38.92 -20.09 22.94
C TRP A 518 39.18 -20.87 21.65
N GLY A 519 39.60 -20.18 20.59
CA GLY A 519 39.93 -20.79 19.32
C GLY A 519 41.31 -21.45 19.31
N GLY A 520 41.43 -22.67 18.77
CA GLY A 520 42.74 -23.22 18.40
C GLY A 520 43.75 -23.36 19.56
N GLU A 521 44.87 -22.61 19.51
CA GLU A 521 45.90 -22.56 20.56
C GLU A 521 45.67 -21.42 21.58
N GLU A 522 44.54 -20.70 21.48
CA GLU A 522 44.20 -19.60 22.39
C GLU A 522 43.71 -20.07 23.79
N PRO A 523 43.85 -19.22 24.83
CA PRO A 523 44.66 -18.01 24.84
C PRO A 523 46.15 -18.37 24.86
N ASN A 524 46.93 -17.72 23.99
CA ASN A 524 48.32 -18.11 23.71
C ASN A 524 49.36 -17.17 24.34
N ASP A 525 48.94 -16.04 24.93
CA ASP A 525 49.75 -14.96 25.48
C ASP A 525 50.86 -14.49 24.50
N ALA A 526 50.51 -14.30 23.22
CA ALA A 526 51.45 -13.90 22.18
C ALA A 526 51.80 -12.41 22.26
N GLY A 527 52.59 -12.05 23.28
CA GLY A 527 53.13 -10.70 23.42
C GLY A 527 52.68 -9.94 24.67
N GLY A 528 52.15 -10.63 25.68
CA GLY A 528 51.57 -10.00 26.87
C GLY A 528 50.15 -9.54 26.57
N GLU A 529 49.31 -10.46 26.10
CA GLU A 529 47.95 -10.17 25.63
C GLU A 529 46.94 -10.41 26.75
N ASP A 530 46.38 -9.34 27.31
CA ASP A 530 45.67 -9.41 28.59
C ASP A 530 44.13 -9.33 28.49
N TYR A 531 43.54 -9.19 27.30
CA TYR A 531 42.13 -8.80 27.11
C TYR A 531 41.36 -9.70 26.14
N LEU A 532 40.08 -9.95 26.43
CA LEU A 532 39.23 -10.88 25.67
C LEU A 532 38.64 -10.22 24.42
N LEU A 533 38.86 -10.87 23.28
CA LEU A 533 38.22 -10.58 22.00
C LEU A 533 37.23 -11.72 21.67
N ALA A 534 35.92 -11.46 21.75
CA ALA A 534 34.89 -12.51 21.73
C ALA A 534 34.49 -12.99 20.32
N HIS A 535 34.84 -12.26 19.26
CA HIS A 535 34.49 -12.59 17.87
C HIS A 535 35.74 -12.52 16.98
N ALA A 536 36.81 -13.25 17.31
CA ALA A 536 38.09 -13.10 16.61
C ALA A 536 38.00 -13.48 15.12
N LEU A 537 38.74 -12.76 14.26
CA LEU A 537 38.89 -13.12 12.85
C LEU A 537 39.68 -14.41 12.65
N TYR A 538 40.62 -14.70 13.54
CA TYR A 538 41.45 -15.91 13.52
C TYR A 538 41.72 -16.39 14.96
N PRO A 539 41.26 -17.59 15.35
CA PRO A 539 40.36 -18.48 14.60
C PRO A 539 38.95 -17.89 14.49
N THR A 540 38.38 -17.92 13.28
CA THR A 540 37.14 -17.20 12.94
C THR A 540 35.96 -17.64 13.80
N GLY A 541 35.26 -16.68 14.41
CA GLY A 541 34.05 -16.92 15.20
C GLY A 541 34.28 -17.50 16.59
N THR A 542 35.51 -17.42 17.12
CA THR A 542 35.88 -17.90 18.46
C THR A 542 36.59 -16.80 19.25
N TRP A 543 36.92 -17.06 20.52
CA TRP A 543 37.62 -16.10 21.38
C TRP A 543 39.13 -16.14 21.15
N ALA A 544 39.77 -14.97 21.24
CA ALA A 544 41.22 -14.80 21.26
C ALA A 544 41.63 -13.82 22.38
N ASP A 545 42.81 -14.01 22.96
CA ASP A 545 43.44 -13.01 23.81
C ASP A 545 44.16 -11.98 22.93
N ALA A 546 44.02 -10.71 23.26
CA ALA A 546 44.59 -9.63 22.48
C ALA A 546 45.28 -8.60 23.38
N GLY A 547 46.46 -8.16 22.93
CA GLY A 547 47.19 -7.06 23.54
C GLY A 547 46.66 -5.69 23.11
N VAL A 548 47.26 -4.62 23.65
CA VAL A 548 46.94 -3.26 23.24
C VAL A 548 47.70 -2.88 21.96
N PRO A 549 47.04 -2.80 20.80
CA PRO A 549 47.14 -1.57 20.00
C PRO A 549 45.88 -1.27 19.15
N PRO A 550 45.57 0.00 18.80
CA PRO A 550 44.82 0.25 17.58
C PRO A 550 45.81 0.51 16.44
N ASN A 551 45.86 -0.42 15.50
CA ASN A 551 46.10 -0.04 14.11
C ASN A 551 44.88 0.82 13.67
N PRO A 552 45.08 2.05 13.16
CA PRO A 552 43.98 2.92 12.72
C PRO A 552 43.08 2.31 11.64
N ASN A 553 43.54 1.24 10.98
CA ASN A 553 42.82 0.57 9.90
C ASN A 553 42.10 -0.73 10.34
N SER A 554 42.07 -1.03 11.64
CA SER A 554 41.38 -2.21 12.17
C SER A 554 40.09 -1.77 12.86
N ARG A 555 38.92 -2.19 12.34
CA ARG A 555 37.62 -1.91 12.97
C ARG A 555 37.48 -2.75 14.22
N PHE A 556 37.58 -2.10 15.38
CA PHE A 556 37.27 -2.67 16.70
C PHE A 556 35.99 -2.02 17.19
N GLY A 557 35.16 -2.80 17.87
CA GLY A 557 34.03 -2.31 18.66
C GLY A 557 33.96 -3.07 19.98
N TYR A 558 32.93 -2.81 20.78
CA TYR A 558 32.71 -3.51 22.05
C TYR A 558 31.23 -3.80 22.27
N VAL A 559 30.95 -4.85 23.03
CA VAL A 559 29.58 -5.13 23.48
C VAL A 559 29.40 -4.65 24.89
N VAL A 560 28.38 -3.84 25.09
CA VAL A 560 27.88 -3.41 26.39
C VAL A 560 26.74 -4.33 26.77
N GLU A 561 26.71 -4.77 28.02
CA GLU A 561 25.64 -5.53 28.62
C GLU A 561 25.05 -4.74 29.79
N TYR A 562 23.72 -4.78 29.91
CA TYR A 562 22.94 -4.15 30.97
C TYR A 562 22.13 -5.24 31.70
N SER A 563 22.33 -5.39 33.01
CA SER A 563 21.68 -6.45 33.78
C SER A 563 20.15 -6.29 33.82
N ALA A 564 19.42 -7.41 33.84
CA ALA A 564 17.95 -7.48 33.96
C ALA A 564 17.39 -6.95 35.30
N SER A 565 18.25 -6.58 36.25
CA SER A 565 17.84 -6.11 37.59
C SER A 565 17.83 -4.59 37.75
N GLY A 566 17.64 -3.86 36.63
CA GLY A 566 17.11 -2.49 36.64
C GLY A 566 15.75 -2.42 37.37
N PRO A 567 15.23 -1.22 37.67
CA PRO A 567 14.10 -1.06 38.59
C PRO A 567 12.96 -2.01 38.21
N SER A 568 12.41 -2.72 39.21
CA SER A 568 11.20 -3.50 39.00
C SER A 568 10.09 -2.53 38.63
N PHE A 569 9.79 -2.46 37.33
CA PHE A 569 8.62 -1.75 36.85
C PHE A 569 7.38 -2.38 37.48
N ALA A 570 6.40 -1.55 37.82
CA ALA A 570 5.11 -2.06 38.23
C ALA A 570 4.50 -2.81 37.05
N GLU A 571 4.00 -4.02 37.28
CA GLU A 571 3.31 -4.79 36.25
C GLU A 571 2.00 -4.08 35.89
N ILE A 572 1.79 -3.87 34.59
CA ILE A 572 0.56 -3.35 34.00
C ILE A 572 -0.05 -4.48 33.16
N VAL A 573 -1.32 -4.78 33.41
CA VAL A 573 -2.12 -5.74 32.63
C VAL A 573 -3.30 -5.01 31.99
N PRO A 574 -3.92 -5.57 30.92
CA PRO A 574 -5.17 -5.03 30.40
C PRO A 574 -6.20 -4.80 31.51
N GLY A 575 -6.82 -3.62 31.50
CA GLY A 575 -7.69 -3.06 32.52
C GLY A 575 -7.12 -1.80 33.18
N ARG A 576 -7.82 -1.33 34.22
CA ARG A 576 -7.44 -0.11 34.95
C ARG A 576 -6.31 -0.37 35.93
N THR A 577 -5.27 0.44 35.81
CA THR A 577 -4.15 0.58 36.74
C THR A 577 -4.16 1.98 37.35
N GLU A 578 -4.29 2.08 38.68
CA GLU A 578 -4.21 3.38 39.38
C GLU A 578 -2.80 3.98 39.21
N ALA A 579 -2.69 5.28 38.97
CA ALA A 579 -1.41 5.90 38.63
C ALA A 579 -0.38 5.75 39.74
N GLU A 580 -0.79 5.76 41.02
CA GLU A 580 0.11 5.52 42.16
C GLU A 580 0.61 4.07 42.28
N ALA A 581 0.05 3.14 41.51
CA ALA A 581 0.57 1.79 41.40
C ALA A 581 1.77 1.71 40.45
N LEU A 582 1.97 2.71 39.59
CA LEU A 582 3.14 2.81 38.71
C LEU A 582 4.43 3.05 39.50
N GLY A 583 5.55 2.59 38.94
CA GLY A 583 6.89 2.82 39.48
C GLY A 583 7.28 4.29 39.36
N ILE A 584 7.23 5.04 40.46
CA ILE A 584 7.64 6.45 40.47
C ILE A 584 9.16 6.55 40.34
N GLU A 585 9.63 7.09 39.22
CA GLU A 585 11.06 7.32 38.96
C GLU A 585 11.51 8.68 39.49
N SER A 586 10.71 9.73 39.27
CA SER A 586 11.05 11.08 39.67
C SER A 586 9.83 12.00 39.78
N GLY A 587 9.93 13.08 40.56
CA GLY A 587 8.99 14.21 40.60
C GLY A 587 7.57 13.97 41.17
N PHE A 588 6.96 12.80 40.94
CA PHE A 588 5.61 12.47 41.41
C PHE A 588 5.59 12.06 42.90
N THR A 589 4.48 12.34 43.56
CA THR A 589 4.17 11.91 44.93
C THR A 589 2.68 11.55 45.05
N PRO A 590 2.31 10.41 45.66
CA PRO A 590 0.90 10.06 45.84
C PRO A 590 0.19 10.99 46.82
N TRP A 591 -1.06 11.34 46.53
CA TRP A 591 -1.92 12.19 47.36
C TRP A 591 -3.33 11.66 47.46
N CYS A 592 -3.92 11.68 48.65
CA CYS A 592 -5.29 11.20 48.85
C CYS A 592 -6.33 12.29 48.53
N ASN A 593 -7.35 11.95 47.75
CA ASN A 593 -8.50 12.79 47.47
C ASN A 593 -9.77 11.93 47.28
N VAL A 594 -10.89 12.38 47.83
CA VAL A 594 -12.18 11.67 47.75
C VAL A 594 -12.77 11.59 46.33
N TRP A 595 -12.18 12.29 45.37
CA TRP A 595 -12.61 12.33 43.97
C TRP A 595 -11.74 11.50 43.03
N ALA A 596 -10.66 10.90 43.52
CA ALA A 596 -9.83 9.94 42.78
C ALA A 596 -10.47 8.55 42.77
N SER A 597 -10.22 7.75 41.71
CA SER A 597 -10.86 6.44 41.49
C SER A 597 -10.73 5.45 42.65
N ASP A 598 -9.57 5.35 43.31
CA ASP A 598 -9.39 4.61 44.58
C ASP A 598 -9.01 5.51 45.77
N GLY A 599 -9.32 6.81 45.65
CA GLY A 599 -9.11 7.78 46.71
C GLY A 599 -7.70 8.36 46.80
N SER A 600 -6.80 8.06 45.85
CA SER A 600 -5.49 8.69 45.69
C SER A 600 -5.10 8.91 44.21
N PHE A 601 -4.20 9.85 43.94
CA PHE A 601 -3.62 10.15 42.61
C PHE A 601 -2.13 10.49 42.73
N LEU A 602 -1.37 10.46 41.63
CA LEU A 602 0.01 10.97 41.56
C LEU A 602 0.05 12.49 41.37
N GLN A 603 0.85 13.21 42.17
CA GLN A 603 1.02 14.67 42.09
C GLN A 603 2.48 15.11 41.94
N ALA A 604 2.75 16.03 41.01
CA ALA A 604 3.98 16.82 40.95
C ALA A 604 3.70 18.33 41.09
N THR A 605 4.55 19.04 41.84
CA THR A 605 4.41 20.49 42.12
C THR A 605 5.68 21.29 41.82
N GLY A 606 6.75 20.62 41.38
CA GLY A 606 8.03 21.24 41.04
C GLY A 606 8.16 21.47 39.54
N THR A 607 9.06 22.37 39.14
CA THR A 607 9.34 22.68 37.72
C THR A 607 10.33 21.71 37.08
N GLY A 608 10.61 20.58 37.71
CA GLY A 608 11.42 19.51 37.16
C GLY A 608 10.51 18.39 36.66
N GLU A 609 10.94 17.67 35.64
CA GLU A 609 10.15 16.58 35.06
C GLU A 609 9.84 15.51 36.12
N ALA A 610 8.58 15.09 36.15
CA ALA A 610 8.07 13.99 36.95
C ALA A 610 7.78 12.82 36.02
N ARG A 611 8.08 11.60 36.47
CA ARG A 611 7.98 10.37 35.68
C ARG A 611 7.53 9.20 36.54
N ALA A 612 6.57 8.43 36.04
CA ALA A 612 6.14 7.15 36.61
C ALA A 612 5.96 6.13 35.49
N THR A 613 6.39 4.89 35.73
CA THR A 613 6.58 3.87 34.68
C THR A 613 6.08 2.50 35.11
N GLY A 614 5.51 1.73 34.18
CA GLY A 614 5.21 0.32 34.37
C GLY A 614 5.49 -0.51 33.11
N MET A 615 5.51 -1.83 33.27
CA MET A 615 5.79 -2.78 32.21
C MET A 615 4.53 -3.56 31.89
N PHE A 616 4.17 -3.59 30.61
CA PHE A 616 3.03 -4.31 30.11
C PHE A 616 3.29 -5.82 30.08
N SER A 617 2.38 -6.61 30.64
CA SER A 617 2.45 -8.08 30.66
C SER A 617 1.23 -8.76 30.01
N GLY A 618 0.41 -7.99 29.29
CA GLY A 618 -0.71 -8.51 28.50
C GLY A 618 -0.28 -9.26 27.23
N ALA A 619 -1.25 -9.78 26.49
CA ALA A 619 -0.99 -10.38 25.19
C ALA A 619 -0.53 -9.32 24.18
N ALA A 620 0.17 -9.73 23.12
CA ALA A 620 0.47 -8.82 22.04
C ALA A 620 -0.83 -8.47 21.29
N GLY A 621 -1.04 -7.20 21.00
CA GLY A 621 -2.21 -6.71 20.31
C GLY A 621 -2.30 -5.19 20.30
N THR A 622 -3.35 -4.69 19.68
CA THR A 622 -3.62 -3.25 19.58
C THR A 622 -4.58 -2.85 20.72
N TYR A 623 -4.24 -1.78 21.43
CA TYR A 623 -4.94 -1.34 22.63
C TYR A 623 -5.30 0.14 22.57
N SER A 624 -6.41 0.52 23.20
CA SER A 624 -6.73 1.91 23.55
C SER A 624 -6.29 2.21 24.98
N LEU A 625 -5.58 3.32 25.18
CA LEU A 625 -5.07 3.79 26.47
C LEU A 625 -5.87 5.01 26.92
N THR A 626 -6.50 4.94 28.10
CA THR A 626 -7.19 6.09 28.71
C THR A 626 -6.46 6.55 29.96
N ILE A 627 -6.01 7.82 29.97
CA ILE A 627 -5.34 8.46 31.09
C ILE A 627 -6.33 9.37 31.79
N GLY A 628 -6.64 9.07 33.05
CA GLY A 628 -7.40 9.98 33.93
C GLY A 628 -6.48 10.99 34.61
N TYR A 629 -6.79 12.28 34.54
CA TYR A 629 -5.99 13.35 35.16
C TYR A 629 -6.86 14.51 35.66
N PHE A 630 -6.32 15.38 36.51
CA PHE A 630 -7.04 16.54 37.04
C PHE A 630 -6.51 17.87 36.49
N ASP A 631 -7.34 18.58 35.72
CA ASP A 631 -7.04 19.87 35.10
C ASP A 631 -7.71 21.04 35.89
N GLU A 632 -6.95 22.08 36.25
CA GLU A 632 -7.43 23.24 37.02
C GLU A 632 -7.20 24.56 36.27
N SER A 633 -8.18 25.48 36.35
CA SER A 633 -8.19 26.80 35.68
C SER A 633 -7.07 27.82 36.04
N ASP A 634 -5.99 27.44 36.73
CA ASP A 634 -4.93 28.36 37.17
C ASP A 634 -3.48 28.02 36.76
N GLY A 635 -3.29 27.21 35.71
CA GLY A 635 -2.00 27.01 35.03
C GLY A 635 -2.13 26.28 33.69
N ALA A 636 -0.99 25.82 33.17
CA ALA A 636 -0.86 25.02 31.95
C ALA A 636 0.26 23.97 32.13
N SER A 637 0.01 22.97 32.98
CA SER A 637 0.90 21.80 33.10
C SER A 637 0.87 20.96 31.83
N TRP A 638 1.84 20.07 31.62
CA TRP A 638 1.79 19.15 30.47
C TRP A 638 2.20 17.74 30.88
N LEU A 639 1.62 16.76 30.19
CA LEU A 639 1.92 15.34 30.32
C LEU A 639 2.16 14.75 28.93
N ARG A 640 3.05 13.76 28.86
CA ARG A 640 3.23 12.88 27.71
C ARG A 640 3.22 11.42 28.14
N VAL A 641 2.77 10.57 27.23
CA VAL A 641 2.83 9.12 27.34
C VAL A 641 3.98 8.64 26.46
N GLU A 642 4.84 7.79 27.00
CA GLU A 642 5.94 7.18 26.25
C GLU A 642 5.82 5.66 26.25
N LEU A 643 6.11 5.03 25.11
CA LEU A 643 6.26 3.59 24.93
C LEU A 643 7.71 3.30 24.58
N ASN A 644 8.39 2.49 25.40
CA ASN A 644 9.79 2.12 25.22
C ASN A 644 10.74 3.34 25.09
N GLY A 645 10.35 4.49 25.66
CA GLY A 645 11.08 5.75 25.61
C GLY A 645 10.75 6.67 24.42
N GLU A 646 9.93 6.22 23.47
CA GLU A 646 9.38 7.05 22.40
C GLU A 646 8.08 7.70 22.85
N THR A 647 7.85 8.97 22.51
CA THR A 647 6.61 9.68 22.89
C THR A 647 5.48 9.25 21.96
N LEU A 648 4.44 8.65 22.53
CA LEU A 648 3.21 8.33 21.80
C LEU A 648 2.34 9.58 21.62
N ASP A 649 2.17 10.35 22.69
CA ASP A 649 1.41 11.60 22.66
C ASP A 649 1.83 12.54 23.79
N GLU A 650 1.64 13.85 23.59
CA GLU A 650 1.94 14.94 24.54
C GLU A 650 0.86 16.02 24.48
N TRP A 651 0.30 16.39 25.65
CA TRP A 651 -0.72 17.43 25.73
C TRP A 651 -0.51 18.37 26.92
N VAL A 652 -1.06 19.57 26.76
CA VAL A 652 -1.10 20.63 27.78
C VAL A 652 -2.46 20.60 28.45
N TRP A 653 -2.46 20.72 29.78
CA TRP A 653 -3.66 20.78 30.61
C TRP A 653 -4.09 22.24 30.67
N ASP A 654 -5.02 22.62 29.79
CA ASP A 654 -5.52 23.99 29.69
C ASP A 654 -7.05 24.08 29.60
N ALA A 655 -7.75 22.98 29.90
CA ALA A 655 -9.20 23.00 29.97
C ALA A 655 -9.63 23.93 31.11
N ASP A 656 -10.73 24.68 30.95
CA ASP A 656 -11.27 25.58 31.99
C ASP A 656 -12.51 24.97 32.69
N PRO A 657 -12.42 23.81 33.39
CA PRO A 657 -13.51 23.33 34.21
C PRO A 657 -13.58 24.19 35.47
N ALA A 658 -14.74 24.79 35.72
CA ALA A 658 -14.91 25.83 36.74
C ALA A 658 -14.39 25.44 38.15
N GLY A 659 -13.20 25.93 38.54
CA GLY A 659 -12.67 25.79 39.91
C GLY A 659 -11.14 25.81 40.00
N ARG A 660 -10.62 26.14 41.20
CA ARG A 660 -9.18 26.13 41.55
C ARG A 660 -8.84 25.02 42.56
N ILE A 661 -9.67 23.99 42.60
CA ILE A 661 -9.60 22.89 43.58
C ILE A 661 -10.06 21.61 42.87
N VAL A 662 -9.29 20.53 43.03
CA VAL A 662 -9.67 19.16 42.65
C VAL A 662 -11.04 18.78 43.21
N THR A 663 -12.03 18.80 42.33
CA THR A 663 -13.39 18.30 42.53
C THR A 663 -13.67 17.29 41.42
N GLY A 664 -14.71 16.45 41.54
CA GLY A 664 -15.06 15.53 40.45
C GLY A 664 -15.34 16.19 39.10
N ASN A 665 -15.55 17.51 39.06
CA ASN A 665 -15.71 18.26 37.81
C ASN A 665 -14.37 18.61 37.12
N ALA A 666 -13.24 18.40 37.78
CA ALA A 666 -11.90 18.68 37.27
C ALA A 666 -11.19 17.42 36.74
N LEU A 667 -11.83 16.24 36.84
CA LEU A 667 -11.30 15.00 36.27
C LEU A 667 -11.51 15.02 34.75
N MET A 668 -10.41 15.04 34.01
CA MET A 668 -10.32 14.96 32.57
C MET A 668 -9.73 13.61 32.16
N HIS A 669 -10.00 13.20 30.92
CA HIS A 669 -9.51 11.96 30.36
C HIS A 669 -8.80 12.28 29.06
N HIS A 670 -7.70 11.57 28.78
CA HIS A 670 -6.99 11.63 27.49
C HIS A 670 -6.94 10.21 26.92
N VAL A 671 -7.34 10.02 25.67
CA VAL A 671 -7.42 8.70 25.05
C VAL A 671 -6.44 8.63 23.89
N LEU A 672 -5.62 7.59 23.85
CA LEU A 672 -4.83 7.20 22.68
C LEU A 672 -5.46 5.93 22.12
N SER A 673 -5.98 6.00 20.90
CA SER A 673 -6.48 4.85 20.14
C SER A 673 -5.33 4.14 19.42
N ALA A 674 -5.52 2.85 19.14
CA ALA A 674 -4.63 2.05 18.28
C ALA A 674 -3.14 2.03 18.68
N VAL A 675 -2.84 1.77 19.95
CA VAL A 675 -1.46 1.58 20.44
C VAL A 675 -1.10 0.12 20.45
N ASP A 676 -0.14 -0.28 19.63
CA ASP A 676 0.40 -1.63 19.64
C ASP A 676 1.24 -1.86 20.90
N LEU A 677 0.83 -2.85 21.70
CA LEU A 677 1.55 -3.28 22.89
C LEU A 677 1.89 -4.76 22.79
N ALA A 678 3.12 -5.09 23.16
CA ALA A 678 3.63 -6.44 23.29
C ALA A 678 4.10 -6.71 24.74
N PRO A 679 4.05 -7.97 25.22
CA PRO A 679 4.56 -8.31 26.53
C PRO A 679 6.03 -7.90 26.67
N GLY A 680 6.33 -7.10 27.70
CA GLY A 680 7.67 -6.54 27.94
C GLY A 680 7.79 -5.04 27.63
N ASP A 681 6.81 -4.47 26.93
CA ASP A 681 6.79 -3.04 26.64
C ASP A 681 6.71 -2.18 27.90
N VAL A 682 7.38 -1.04 27.87
CA VAL A 682 7.49 -0.11 29.01
C VAL A 682 6.69 1.16 28.73
N LEU A 683 5.63 1.38 29.50
CA LEU A 683 4.77 2.57 29.43
C LEU A 683 5.16 3.57 30.53
N SER A 684 5.47 4.81 30.13
CA SER A 684 5.81 5.90 31.04
C SER A 684 4.85 7.07 30.93
N LEU A 685 4.46 7.64 32.07
CA LEU A 685 3.79 8.93 32.18
C LEU A 685 4.80 9.96 32.65
N ALA A 686 5.12 10.95 31.79
CA ALA A 686 6.13 11.96 32.06
C ALA A 686 5.58 13.37 31.86
N GLY A 687 5.91 14.32 32.72
CA GLY A 687 5.36 15.67 32.60
C GLY A 687 5.99 16.68 33.55
N THR A 688 5.67 17.96 33.39
CA THR A 688 6.18 19.03 34.26
C THR A 688 5.06 19.94 34.75
N ALA A 689 5.08 20.28 36.04
CA ALA A 689 4.20 21.29 36.61
C ALA A 689 4.72 22.71 36.31
N ASP A 690 3.84 23.64 35.96
CA ASP A 690 4.23 25.01 35.54
C ASP A 690 4.47 25.98 36.72
N GLY A 691 4.19 25.53 37.96
CA GLY A 691 4.35 26.28 39.20
C GLY A 691 3.14 27.11 39.62
N GLY A 692 2.11 27.21 38.77
CA GLY A 692 0.75 27.69 39.09
C GLY A 692 -0.23 26.54 39.33
N GLU A 693 -0.11 25.48 38.53
CA GLU A 693 -0.92 24.28 38.54
C GLU A 693 -0.05 23.03 38.84
N PRO A 694 -0.48 22.14 39.75
CA PRO A 694 0.15 20.83 39.93
C PRO A 694 -0.28 19.80 38.89
N LEU A 695 0.69 19.09 38.31
CA LEU A 695 0.47 17.89 37.49
C LEU A 695 -0.09 16.75 38.37
N ARG A 696 -1.28 16.24 38.05
CA ARG A 696 -2.07 15.27 38.84
C ARG A 696 -2.70 14.17 37.99
N VAL A 697 -2.15 12.96 38.04
CA VAL A 697 -2.62 11.81 37.24
C VAL A 697 -3.30 10.79 38.15
N ASP A 698 -4.51 10.36 37.80
CA ASP A 698 -5.36 9.47 38.58
C ASP A 698 -5.16 8.01 38.20
N PHE A 699 -5.33 7.64 36.92
CA PHE A 699 -5.22 6.26 36.46
C PHE A 699 -4.78 6.15 34.99
N LEU A 700 -4.37 4.94 34.61
CA LEU A 700 -4.17 4.47 33.23
C LEU A 700 -5.06 3.23 33.02
N ASP A 701 -5.97 3.25 32.05
CA ASP A 701 -6.82 2.11 31.68
C ASP A 701 -6.44 1.63 30.27
N ILE A 702 -6.12 0.34 30.13
CA ILE A 702 -5.69 -0.28 28.86
C ILE A 702 -6.75 -1.28 28.43
N ARG A 703 -7.35 -1.11 27.26
CA ARG A 703 -8.35 -2.05 26.73
C ARG A 703 -8.02 -2.44 25.31
N GLU A 704 -8.32 -3.68 24.93
CA GLU A 704 -8.15 -4.12 23.55
C GLU A 704 -8.94 -3.16 22.65
N ALA A 705 -8.27 -2.65 21.62
CA ALA A 705 -8.93 -1.87 20.60
C ALA A 705 -9.68 -2.84 19.68
N PRO A 706 -10.95 -2.57 19.33
CA PRO A 706 -11.57 -3.27 18.22
C PRO A 706 -10.74 -3.03 16.93
N PRO A 707 -10.82 -3.93 15.94
CA PRO A 707 -10.34 -3.66 14.58
C PRO A 707 -10.91 -2.32 14.08
N GLU A 708 -10.16 -1.63 13.23
CA GLU A 708 -10.66 -0.43 12.54
C GLU A 708 -11.95 -0.81 11.78
N GLY A 709 -12.99 0.04 11.86
CA GLY A 709 -14.32 -0.26 11.29
C GLY A 709 -15.28 -1.13 12.15
N ALA A 710 -14.83 -1.80 13.22
CA ALA A 710 -15.71 -2.70 13.98
C ALA A 710 -16.60 -1.98 15.05
N PRO A 711 -17.84 -2.46 15.31
CA PRO A 711 -18.71 -1.90 16.35
C PRO A 711 -18.10 -1.98 17.76
N LEU A 712 -18.13 -0.87 18.50
CA LEU A 712 -17.68 -0.81 19.89
C LEU A 712 -18.86 -1.06 20.84
N ARG A 713 -18.90 -2.24 21.48
CA ARG A 713 -19.90 -2.58 22.50
C ARG A 713 -19.39 -2.35 23.92
N VAL A 714 -20.19 -1.66 24.73
CA VAL A 714 -19.92 -1.31 26.13
C VAL A 714 -21.06 -1.79 27.02
N GLU A 715 -20.78 -2.78 27.86
CA GLU A 715 -21.75 -3.28 28.85
C GLU A 715 -22.05 -2.19 29.89
N ALA A 716 -23.33 -1.91 30.15
CA ALA A 716 -23.76 -0.75 30.93
C ALA A 716 -23.28 -0.83 32.40
N GLU A 717 -23.11 -2.02 32.96
CA GLU A 717 -22.56 -2.21 34.31
C GLU A 717 -21.11 -1.76 34.46
N THR A 718 -20.40 -1.54 33.34
CA THR A 718 -19.02 -1.03 33.33
C THR A 718 -18.95 0.50 33.32
N LEU A 719 -20.07 1.19 33.12
CA LEU A 719 -20.16 2.65 33.13
C LEU A 719 -19.83 3.23 34.52
N GLU A 720 -19.23 4.42 34.54
CA GLU A 720 -19.00 5.16 35.78
C GLU A 720 -20.33 5.62 36.38
N ILE A 721 -20.72 5.06 37.53
CA ILE A 721 -21.95 5.45 38.23
C ILE A 721 -21.72 6.77 38.98
N LEU A 722 -22.10 7.87 38.35
CA LEU A 722 -22.03 9.20 38.95
C LEU A 722 -23.08 9.38 40.06
N ARG A 723 -24.27 8.82 39.84
CA ARG A 723 -25.37 8.92 40.82
C ARG A 723 -26.48 7.89 40.61
N GLY A 724 -26.68 7.07 41.64
CA GLY A 724 -27.93 6.39 41.99
C GLY A 724 -28.44 5.27 41.07
N PHE A 725 -27.70 4.92 40.01
CA PHE A 725 -27.77 3.58 39.44
C PHE A 725 -27.16 2.54 40.39
N GLU A 726 -27.60 1.29 40.28
CA GLU A 726 -27.09 0.11 40.96
C GLU A 726 -26.92 -1.01 39.93
N VAL A 727 -25.82 -1.76 39.98
CA VAL A 727 -25.60 -2.93 39.11
C VAL A 727 -26.43 -4.11 39.62
N VAL A 728 -27.20 -4.76 38.75
CA VAL A 728 -28.05 -5.91 39.09
C VAL A 728 -27.76 -7.07 38.15
N THR A 729 -27.35 -8.22 38.72
CA THR A 729 -27.12 -9.44 37.95
C THR A 729 -28.42 -10.02 37.41
N ASN A 730 -28.45 -10.33 36.11
CA ASN A 730 -29.58 -10.97 35.46
C ASN A 730 -29.09 -11.84 34.28
N PRO A 731 -29.51 -13.11 34.17
CA PRO A 731 -29.08 -13.98 33.07
C PRO A 731 -29.61 -13.59 31.68
N TRP A 732 -30.52 -12.61 31.58
CA TRP A 732 -31.05 -12.10 30.32
C TRP A 732 -30.37 -10.81 29.84
N ALA A 733 -29.48 -10.24 30.65
CA ALA A 733 -28.65 -9.10 30.28
C ALA A 733 -27.45 -9.55 29.43
N SER A 734 -27.01 -8.74 28.47
CA SER A 734 -25.65 -8.86 27.94
C SER A 734 -24.64 -8.70 29.10
N GLY A 735 -23.51 -9.41 29.05
CA GLY A 735 -22.57 -9.48 30.18
C GLY A 735 -23.08 -10.15 31.48
N GLY A 736 -24.37 -10.42 31.62
CA GLY A 736 -25.01 -11.03 32.78
C GLY A 736 -25.41 -10.04 33.90
N ALA A 737 -25.34 -8.73 33.66
CA ALA A 737 -25.83 -7.69 34.58
C ALA A 737 -26.29 -6.42 33.82
N TYR A 738 -27.08 -5.56 34.46
CA TYR A 738 -27.50 -4.27 33.89
C TYR A 738 -27.46 -3.15 34.95
N LEU A 739 -27.53 -1.89 34.53
CA LEU A 739 -27.72 -0.74 35.44
C LEU A 739 -29.18 -0.51 35.76
N GLN A 740 -29.55 -0.48 37.03
CA GLN A 740 -30.90 -0.18 37.51
C GLN A 740 -30.98 1.09 38.36
N ALA A 741 -31.97 1.93 38.14
CA ALA A 741 -32.24 3.06 39.02
C ALA A 741 -32.60 2.63 40.46
N GLY A 742 -31.86 3.10 41.46
CA GLY A 742 -32.12 2.83 42.89
C GLY A 742 -33.22 3.70 43.51
N SER A 743 -33.70 4.74 42.80
CA SER A 743 -34.81 5.61 43.24
C SER A 743 -35.49 6.34 42.06
N SER A 744 -36.55 7.11 42.34
CA SER A 744 -37.21 7.97 41.36
C SER A 744 -36.55 9.35 41.16
N ASP A 745 -35.44 9.60 41.87
CA ASP A 745 -34.59 10.76 41.60
C ASP A 745 -33.84 10.58 40.26
N THR A 746 -33.15 11.65 39.81
CA THR A 746 -32.35 11.59 38.57
C THR A 746 -31.11 10.74 38.78
N GLN A 747 -30.95 9.72 37.94
CA GLN A 747 -29.80 8.83 37.86
C GLN A 747 -28.85 9.30 36.76
N ARG A 748 -27.55 9.06 36.94
CA ARG A 748 -26.51 9.43 35.98
C ARG A 748 -25.41 8.37 35.95
N ALA A 749 -25.02 7.94 34.75
CA ALA A 749 -23.86 7.09 34.49
C ALA A 749 -23.13 7.59 33.24
N ALA A 750 -21.81 7.45 33.17
CA ALA A 750 -21.01 7.97 32.05
C ALA A 750 -19.95 6.99 31.55
N PHE A 751 -19.54 7.23 30.31
CA PHE A 751 -18.48 6.56 29.57
C PHE A 751 -17.72 7.61 28.76
N TYR A 752 -16.44 7.36 28.52
CA TYR A 752 -15.65 8.13 27.57
C TYR A 752 -15.42 7.25 26.36
N PHE A 753 -15.76 7.75 25.20
CA PHE A 753 -15.65 7.05 23.95
C PHE A 753 -14.19 6.65 23.69
N THR A 754 -13.96 5.38 23.37
CA THR A 754 -12.61 4.81 23.16
C THR A 754 -12.40 4.27 21.75
N GLY A 755 -13.38 4.47 20.85
CA GLY A 755 -13.25 4.16 19.43
C GLY A 755 -12.41 5.21 18.71
N THR A 756 -12.15 4.97 17.42
CA THR A 756 -11.49 5.92 16.53
C THR A 756 -12.33 7.18 16.32
N ASP A 757 -11.70 8.28 15.90
CA ASP A 757 -12.44 9.49 15.56
C ASP A 757 -13.30 9.22 14.33
N GLY A 758 -14.60 9.47 14.42
CA GLY A 758 -15.53 9.15 13.34
C GLY A 758 -16.96 9.50 13.66
N ARG A 759 -17.88 9.17 12.76
CA ARG A 759 -19.31 9.25 13.04
C ARG A 759 -19.83 7.86 13.40
N TYR A 760 -20.79 7.81 14.31
CA TYR A 760 -21.29 6.57 14.90
C TYR A 760 -22.80 6.63 15.16
N ASP A 761 -23.46 5.50 14.93
CA ASP A 761 -24.79 5.22 15.43
C ASP A 761 -24.68 4.60 16.83
N LEU A 762 -25.30 5.24 17.81
CA LEU A 762 -25.31 4.76 19.20
C LEU A 762 -26.61 4.01 19.49
N THR A 763 -26.51 2.68 19.59
CA THR A 763 -27.58 1.81 20.08
C THR A 763 -27.52 1.69 21.59
N VAL A 764 -28.62 2.02 22.27
CA VAL A 764 -28.78 1.83 23.72
C VAL A 764 -29.75 0.68 23.97
N GLY A 765 -29.25 -0.45 24.46
CA GLY A 765 -30.05 -1.58 24.89
C GLY A 765 -30.65 -1.37 26.29
N TYR A 766 -31.94 -1.65 26.46
CA TYR A 766 -32.66 -1.49 27.73
C TYR A 766 -33.82 -2.47 27.89
N PHE A 767 -34.40 -2.51 29.09
CA PHE A 767 -35.59 -3.33 29.37
C PHE A 767 -36.82 -2.44 29.63
N ASP A 768 -37.85 -2.55 28.76
CA ASP A 768 -39.13 -1.85 28.86
C ASP A 768 -40.21 -2.78 29.46
N GLU A 769 -40.95 -2.32 30.48
CA GLU A 769 -41.95 -3.13 31.20
C GLU A 769 -43.38 -2.55 31.11
N THR A 770 -44.38 -3.44 31.19
CA THR A 770 -45.80 -3.08 30.98
C THR A 770 -46.48 -2.27 32.10
N ASP A 771 -45.81 -1.97 33.22
CA ASP A 771 -46.40 -1.34 34.40
C ASP A 771 -45.81 0.03 34.80
N GLY A 772 -45.04 0.67 33.92
CA GLY A 772 -44.52 2.03 34.11
C GLY A 772 -44.22 2.82 32.84
N VAL A 773 -43.50 3.94 33.02
CA VAL A 773 -43.02 4.84 31.96
C VAL A 773 -41.77 5.57 32.47
N SER A 774 -40.62 4.92 32.37
CA SER A 774 -39.31 5.52 32.63
C SER A 774 -38.89 6.45 31.49
N ARG A 775 -37.88 7.29 31.75
CA ARG A 775 -37.36 8.23 30.75
C ARG A 775 -35.85 8.20 30.78
N MET A 776 -35.22 8.09 29.61
CA MET A 776 -33.78 8.17 29.40
C MET A 776 -33.43 9.39 28.56
N ARG A 777 -32.23 9.94 28.77
CA ARG A 777 -31.62 10.96 27.93
C ARG A 777 -30.16 10.63 27.77
N VAL A 778 -29.63 10.81 26.57
CA VAL A 778 -28.20 10.65 26.28
C VAL A 778 -27.60 12.03 26.03
N LEU A 779 -26.46 12.30 26.65
CA LEU A 779 -25.69 13.52 26.42
C LEU A 779 -24.30 13.17 25.91
N VAL A 780 -23.84 13.82 24.84
CA VAL A 780 -22.46 13.79 24.36
C VAL A 780 -21.81 15.11 24.74
N ASN A 781 -20.70 15.07 25.48
CA ASN A 781 -19.99 16.26 25.98
C ASN A 781 -20.90 17.27 26.70
N GLY A 782 -21.94 16.76 27.38
CA GLY A 782 -22.93 17.56 28.10
C GLY A 782 -24.04 18.18 27.24
N VAL A 783 -24.02 17.97 25.92
CA VAL A 783 -25.09 18.33 24.98
C VAL A 783 -26.04 17.14 24.85
N GLN A 784 -27.34 17.37 25.05
CA GLN A 784 -28.34 16.31 24.90
C GLN A 784 -28.53 15.96 23.42
N VAL A 785 -28.26 14.70 23.05
CA VAL A 785 -28.40 14.19 21.68
C VAL A 785 -29.71 13.45 21.48
N ASP A 786 -30.24 12.78 22.51
CA ASP A 786 -31.57 12.15 22.46
C ASP A 786 -32.30 12.09 23.82
N ASP A 787 -33.63 11.86 23.79
CA ASP A 787 -34.54 11.88 24.93
C ASP A 787 -35.87 11.14 24.67
N TRP A 788 -35.95 9.89 25.15
CA TRP A 788 -37.12 9.03 24.94
C TRP A 788 -37.74 8.51 26.24
N ARG A 789 -38.92 7.90 26.09
CA ARG A 789 -39.68 7.28 27.17
C ARG A 789 -39.83 5.80 26.88
N TRP A 790 -39.67 5.01 27.92
CA TRP A 790 -39.95 3.58 27.87
C TRP A 790 -41.44 3.44 28.11
N ASN A 791 -42.18 3.08 27.06
CA ASN A 791 -43.63 3.08 27.07
C ASN A 791 -44.20 1.90 26.26
N GLY A 792 -43.36 0.89 26.03
CA GLY A 792 -43.70 -0.34 25.35
C GLY A 792 -44.83 -1.09 26.06
N THR A 793 -45.54 -1.91 25.30
CA THR A 793 -46.60 -2.79 25.85
C THR A 793 -46.23 -4.27 25.84
N PHE A 794 -44.94 -4.57 25.62
CA PHE A 794 -44.40 -5.92 25.52
C PHE A 794 -43.66 -6.27 26.83
N GLY A 795 -43.71 -7.55 27.27
CA GLY A 795 -43.01 -8.03 28.47
C GLY A 795 -43.84 -8.25 29.76
N ASP A 796 -43.17 -8.78 30.80
CA ASP A 796 -43.69 -9.00 32.16
C ASP A 796 -43.15 -7.91 33.12
N ALA A 797 -43.69 -7.79 34.35
CA ALA A 797 -43.19 -6.87 35.39
C ALA A 797 -41.86 -7.32 36.05
N ILE A 798 -41.11 -8.18 35.36
CA ILE A 798 -39.79 -8.69 35.72
C ILE A 798 -38.95 -8.80 34.43
N VAL A 799 -37.64 -8.54 34.53
CA VAL A 799 -36.72 -8.67 33.38
C VAL A 799 -36.68 -10.11 32.88
N THR A 800 -37.12 -10.29 31.64
CA THR A 800 -37.02 -11.49 30.81
C THR A 800 -36.63 -11.06 29.40
N GLY A 801 -36.13 -11.96 28.55
CA GLY A 801 -35.80 -11.62 27.16
C GLY A 801 -36.96 -11.03 26.34
N ALA A 802 -38.21 -11.17 26.79
CA ALA A 802 -39.39 -10.60 26.12
C ALA A 802 -39.61 -9.09 26.37
N GLY A 803 -38.80 -8.46 27.23
CA GLY A 803 -38.85 -7.02 27.52
C GLY A 803 -37.62 -6.25 27.05
N ALA A 804 -36.72 -6.87 26.28
CA ALA A 804 -35.57 -6.19 25.69
C ALA A 804 -36.05 -5.22 24.60
N ALA A 805 -35.48 -4.03 24.57
CA ALA A 805 -35.75 -2.96 23.62
C ALA A 805 -34.46 -2.18 23.36
N GLU A 806 -34.38 -1.56 22.19
CA GLU A 806 -33.23 -0.77 21.77
C GLU A 806 -33.68 0.61 21.30
N GLN A 807 -32.82 1.60 21.49
CA GLN A 807 -32.98 2.94 20.94
C GLN A 807 -31.69 3.29 20.21
N VAL A 808 -31.78 3.53 18.91
CA VAL A 808 -30.67 3.99 18.09
C VAL A 808 -30.66 5.52 18.06
N ILE A 809 -29.47 6.11 18.17
CA ILE A 809 -29.21 7.54 17.99
C ILE A 809 -28.22 7.65 16.83
N GLU A 810 -28.74 7.99 15.66
CA GLU A 810 -27.99 7.96 14.41
C GLU A 810 -27.06 9.19 14.27
N GLY A 811 -25.92 8.97 13.62
CA GLY A 811 -25.04 10.02 13.08
C GLY A 811 -24.40 10.93 14.13
N LEU A 812 -23.89 10.35 15.23
CA LEU A 812 -23.12 11.08 16.23
C LEU A 812 -21.66 11.23 15.79
N ASP A 813 -21.21 12.45 15.55
CA ASP A 813 -19.77 12.72 15.40
C ASP A 813 -19.10 12.56 16.78
N LEU A 814 -18.28 11.51 16.93
CA LEU A 814 -17.58 11.17 18.16
C LEU A 814 -16.07 11.14 17.93
N SER A 815 -15.34 11.85 18.78
CA SER A 815 -13.89 11.70 18.87
C SER A 815 -13.51 10.83 20.08
N ALA A 816 -12.38 10.13 19.98
CA ALA A 816 -11.77 9.44 21.10
C ALA A 816 -11.65 10.41 22.30
N GLY A 817 -12.21 10.01 23.45
CA GLY A 817 -12.31 10.86 24.64
C GLY A 817 -13.61 11.63 24.79
N ASP A 818 -14.55 11.57 23.84
CA ASP A 818 -15.87 12.18 23.98
C ASP A 818 -16.67 11.55 25.12
N ARG A 819 -17.33 12.38 25.92
CA ARG A 819 -18.03 11.91 27.12
C ARG A 819 -19.50 11.61 26.83
N ILE A 820 -19.86 10.34 26.86
CA ILE A 820 -21.23 9.83 26.72
C ILE A 820 -21.87 9.68 28.09
N GLU A 821 -23.06 10.26 28.29
CA GLU A 821 -23.74 10.24 29.58
C GLU A 821 -25.22 9.87 29.50
N LEU A 822 -25.59 8.84 30.26
CA LEU A 822 -26.97 8.42 30.48
C LEU A 822 -27.60 9.18 31.65
N VAL A 823 -28.72 9.87 31.42
CA VAL A 823 -29.43 10.66 32.44
C VAL A 823 -30.93 10.32 32.46
N GLY A 824 -31.33 9.44 33.37
CA GLY A 824 -32.71 8.96 33.43
C GLY A 824 -33.41 9.13 34.78
N ARG A 825 -34.73 8.86 34.78
CA ARG A 825 -35.59 8.82 35.98
C ARG A 825 -36.54 7.63 35.92
N SER A 826 -36.55 6.82 36.97
CA SER A 826 -37.59 5.82 37.18
C SER A 826 -38.86 6.47 37.71
N ASN A 827 -40.03 5.97 37.32
CA ASN A 827 -41.31 6.44 37.84
C ASN A 827 -41.95 5.50 38.90
N GLY A 828 -41.20 4.51 39.39
CA GLY A 828 -41.57 3.65 40.52
C GLY A 828 -42.55 2.52 40.21
N GLY A 829 -43.11 2.46 39.00
CA GLY A 829 -43.73 1.26 38.42
C GLY A 829 -42.70 0.46 37.63
N GLU A 830 -42.00 1.13 36.74
CA GLU A 830 -40.91 0.58 35.93
C GLU A 830 -39.56 1.14 36.42
N PRO A 831 -38.63 0.29 36.87
CA PRO A 831 -37.27 0.70 37.14
C PRO A 831 -36.50 0.88 35.82
N LEU A 832 -35.88 2.05 35.68
CA LEU A 832 -34.99 2.37 34.55
C LEU A 832 -33.78 1.42 34.57
N ARG A 833 -33.73 0.46 33.64
CA ARG A 833 -32.78 -0.64 33.47
C ARG A 833 -32.10 -0.65 32.10
N THR A 834 -30.82 -0.28 32.05
CA THR A 834 -30.04 -0.17 30.81
C THR A 834 -28.99 -1.26 30.77
N ASP A 835 -28.87 -1.94 29.63
CA ASP A 835 -28.11 -3.17 29.43
C ASP A 835 -26.75 -2.92 28.78
N PHE A 836 -26.73 -2.30 27.59
CA PHE A 836 -25.49 -2.01 26.88
C PHE A 836 -25.60 -0.71 26.07
N LEU A 837 -24.45 -0.20 25.65
CA LEU A 837 -24.28 0.78 24.59
C LEU A 837 -23.48 0.10 23.47
N GLU A 838 -23.86 0.31 22.22
CA GLU A 838 -23.13 -0.17 21.06
C GLU A 838 -22.95 1.00 20.11
N PHE A 839 -21.72 1.27 19.72
CA PHE A 839 -21.35 2.34 18.80
C PHE A 839 -20.93 1.67 17.50
N THR A 840 -21.80 1.74 16.50
CA THR A 840 -21.52 1.24 15.16
C THR A 840 -20.99 2.41 14.34
N PRO A 841 -19.80 2.34 13.72
CA PRO A 841 -19.38 3.37 12.77
C PRO A 841 -20.50 3.68 11.78
N SER A 842 -20.71 4.96 11.49
CA SER A 842 -21.65 5.42 10.48
C SER A 842 -21.04 6.57 9.70
N ALA A 843 -21.23 6.59 8.38
CA ALA A 843 -20.52 7.52 7.51
C ALA A 843 -20.84 9.01 7.84
N PRO A 844 -19.85 9.93 7.84
CA PRO A 844 -20.02 11.36 8.13
C PRO A 844 -21.00 12.06 7.18
N ALA A 845 -21.97 12.83 7.71
CA ALA A 845 -22.85 13.65 6.87
C ALA A 845 -22.22 15.01 6.51
N SER A 846 -21.47 15.05 5.39
CA SER A 846 -21.52 16.07 4.30
C SER A 846 -20.20 16.10 3.48
N GLY A 847 -20.04 15.61 2.25
CA GLY A 847 -20.83 14.73 1.38
C GLY A 847 -20.12 14.64 0.00
N PRO A 848 -19.91 13.45 -0.58
CA PRO A 848 -20.13 13.19 -1.99
C PRO A 848 -21.63 12.92 -2.21
N SER A 849 -22.13 13.15 -3.42
CA SER A 849 -23.35 12.48 -3.86
C SER A 849 -22.93 11.16 -4.52
N PRO A 850 -23.82 10.41 -5.18
CA PRO A 850 -23.39 9.26 -5.98
C PRO A 850 -22.38 9.71 -7.03
N ASP A 851 -21.12 9.27 -6.84
CA ASP A 851 -20.02 9.57 -7.73
C ASP A 851 -19.98 8.52 -8.84
N LEU A 852 -19.27 8.82 -9.92
CA LEU A 852 -19.24 7.95 -11.09
C LEU A 852 -17.82 7.53 -11.37
N TRP A 853 -17.62 6.27 -11.73
CA TRP A 853 -16.38 5.85 -12.34
C TRP A 853 -16.60 5.47 -13.81
N PHE A 854 -15.59 5.71 -14.65
CA PHE A 854 -15.62 5.37 -16.06
C PHE A 854 -14.21 5.20 -16.63
N LEU A 855 -14.09 4.52 -17.76
CA LEU A 855 -12.79 4.35 -18.42
C LEU A 855 -12.48 5.45 -19.45
N ARG A 856 -11.26 5.97 -19.39
CA ARG A 856 -10.66 6.82 -20.44
C ARG A 856 -9.50 6.08 -21.09
N GLY A 857 -9.79 5.36 -22.16
CA GLY A 857 -8.82 4.39 -22.69
C GLY A 857 -8.83 3.15 -21.81
N ASP A 858 -7.74 2.91 -21.09
CA ASP A 858 -7.58 1.79 -20.14
C ASP A 858 -7.45 2.25 -18.67
N GLU A 859 -7.42 3.57 -18.46
CA GLU A 859 -7.31 4.20 -17.13
C GLU A 859 -8.71 4.41 -16.53
N VAL A 860 -8.87 4.02 -15.27
CA VAL A 860 -10.06 4.28 -14.46
C VAL A 860 -10.07 5.75 -14.03
N MET A 861 -11.18 6.41 -14.29
CA MET A 861 -11.43 7.79 -13.92
C MET A 861 -12.56 7.82 -12.91
N LEU A 862 -12.42 8.65 -11.88
CA LEU A 862 -13.47 8.95 -10.92
C LEU A 862 -14.04 10.35 -11.21
N ALA A 863 -15.35 10.51 -11.13
CA ALA A 863 -16.08 11.76 -11.32
C ALA A 863 -16.80 12.07 -10.00
N LEU A 864 -16.18 12.96 -9.21
CA LEU A 864 -16.66 13.37 -7.90
C LEU A 864 -17.70 14.49 -8.04
N ASN A 865 -18.90 14.31 -7.49
CA ASN A 865 -19.96 15.29 -7.47
C ASN A 865 -19.85 16.18 -6.24
N ASP A 866 -19.94 17.49 -6.47
CA ASP A 866 -19.89 18.50 -5.40
C ASP A 866 -21.22 18.67 -4.62
N GLY A 867 -22.15 17.72 -4.75
CA GLY A 867 -23.49 17.77 -4.16
C GLY A 867 -24.39 18.83 -4.79
N THR A 868 -24.03 19.38 -5.95
CA THR A 868 -24.87 20.30 -6.72
C THR A 868 -25.23 19.78 -8.10
N GLY A 869 -24.97 18.51 -8.38
CA GLY A 869 -25.10 17.89 -9.69
C GLY A 869 -23.97 18.30 -10.65
N ARG A 870 -22.77 18.57 -10.12
CA ARG A 870 -21.58 18.91 -10.92
C ARG A 870 -20.42 18.00 -10.58
N PHE A 871 -19.85 17.40 -11.61
CA PHE A 871 -18.78 16.42 -11.48
C PHE A 871 -17.41 17.04 -11.75
N THR A 872 -16.42 16.63 -10.95
CA THR A 872 -14.99 16.87 -11.14
C THR A 872 -14.31 15.55 -11.44
N VAL A 873 -13.66 15.44 -12.59
CA VAL A 873 -13.00 14.19 -13.01
C VAL A 873 -11.56 14.15 -12.52
N GLN A 874 -11.16 13.03 -11.93
CA GLN A 874 -9.78 12.73 -11.54
C GLN A 874 -9.35 11.32 -12.01
N PRO A 875 -8.09 11.15 -12.45
CA PRO A 875 -7.54 9.82 -12.71
C PRO A 875 -7.24 9.11 -11.39
N THR A 876 -7.52 7.81 -11.31
CA THR A 876 -7.20 7.00 -10.11
C THR A 876 -5.81 6.37 -10.21
N GLY A 877 -5.24 6.28 -11.42
CA GLY A 877 -4.01 5.53 -11.67
C GLY A 877 -4.21 4.01 -11.79
N ILE A 878 -5.45 3.52 -11.61
CA ILE A 878 -5.82 2.12 -11.82
C ILE A 878 -5.99 1.90 -13.33
N LEU A 879 -5.35 0.85 -13.85
CA LEU A 879 -5.53 0.40 -15.23
C LEU A 879 -6.36 -0.88 -15.23
N ARG A 880 -7.36 -0.93 -16.11
CA ARG A 880 -8.21 -2.12 -16.24
C ARG A 880 -7.48 -3.28 -16.92
N GLY A 881 -6.73 -3.04 -17.99
CA GLY A 881 -6.10 -4.12 -18.76
C GLY A 881 -7.14 -5.09 -19.35
N ASP A 882 -6.91 -6.38 -19.19
CA ASP A 882 -7.78 -7.47 -19.69
C ASP A 882 -8.72 -8.07 -18.62
N GLY A 883 -8.77 -7.48 -17.43
CA GLY A 883 -9.62 -7.90 -16.31
C GLY A 883 -10.99 -7.21 -16.22
N THR A 884 -11.74 -7.57 -15.18
CA THR A 884 -13.05 -6.97 -14.83
C THR A 884 -12.91 -6.15 -13.56
N LEU A 885 -13.50 -4.96 -13.53
CA LEU A 885 -13.57 -4.09 -12.35
C LEU A 885 -15.00 -4.10 -11.81
N LEU A 886 -15.13 -4.29 -10.51
CA LEU A 886 -16.34 -4.09 -9.73
C LEU A 886 -16.03 -3.17 -8.55
N THR A 887 -17.05 -2.65 -7.88
CA THR A 887 -16.90 -1.74 -6.75
C THR A 887 -17.95 -2.04 -5.69
N ALA A 888 -17.51 -2.04 -4.44
CA ALA A 888 -18.26 -2.26 -3.21
C ALA A 888 -17.36 -1.85 -2.03
N ASP A 889 -17.93 -1.66 -0.85
CA ASP A 889 -17.22 -1.48 0.41
C ASP A 889 -16.63 -2.84 0.85
N LEU A 890 -15.38 -3.13 0.45
CA LEU A 890 -14.78 -4.48 0.61
C LEU A 890 -14.13 -4.68 1.97
N ASP A 891 -13.80 -3.60 2.67
CA ASP A 891 -13.18 -3.64 4.00
C ASP A 891 -14.12 -3.18 5.14
N GLY A 892 -15.32 -2.69 4.79
CA GLY A 892 -16.38 -2.34 5.73
C GLY A 892 -16.23 -0.96 6.36
N ASP A 893 -15.39 -0.09 5.80
CA ASP A 893 -15.16 1.27 6.30
C ASP A 893 -16.22 2.29 5.85
N GLY A 894 -17.05 1.89 4.89
CA GLY A 894 -18.19 2.65 4.39
C GLY A 894 -17.90 3.44 3.10
N ASP A 895 -16.69 3.39 2.55
CA ASP A 895 -16.42 3.85 1.19
C ASP A 895 -16.22 2.72 0.19
N ASN A 896 -16.60 2.98 -1.06
CA ASN A 896 -16.53 1.97 -2.09
C ASN A 896 -15.08 1.79 -2.58
N ASP A 897 -14.64 0.54 -2.69
CA ASP A 897 -13.34 0.13 -3.21
C ASP A 897 -13.43 -0.33 -4.67
N PHE A 898 -12.29 -0.60 -5.30
CA PHE A 898 -12.27 -1.35 -6.55
C PHE A 898 -11.76 -2.78 -6.37
N LEU A 899 -12.58 -3.76 -6.75
CA LEU A 899 -12.13 -5.14 -6.99
C LEU A 899 -11.78 -5.32 -8.46
N HIS A 900 -10.50 -5.53 -8.75
CA HIS A 900 -10.03 -5.90 -10.08
C HIS A 900 -9.75 -7.41 -10.16
N LEU A 901 -10.43 -8.11 -11.06
CA LEU A 901 -10.30 -9.55 -11.25
C LEU A 901 -9.64 -9.88 -12.59
N LEU A 902 -8.58 -10.69 -12.53
CA LEU A 902 -7.84 -11.20 -13.67
C LEU A 902 -7.72 -12.72 -13.60
N VAL A 903 -7.90 -13.39 -14.73
CA VAL A 903 -7.53 -14.81 -14.85
C VAL A 903 -6.13 -14.92 -15.45
N ALA A 904 -5.19 -15.52 -14.72
CA ALA A 904 -3.79 -15.56 -15.14
C ALA A 904 -3.56 -16.52 -16.35
N PRO A 905 -2.86 -16.09 -17.42
CA PRO A 905 -2.43 -16.99 -18.50
C PRO A 905 -1.24 -17.89 -18.08
N PRO A 906 -0.99 -19.04 -18.74
CA PRO A 906 -1.48 -19.45 -20.06
C PRO A 906 -2.11 -20.86 -20.05
N TYR A 907 -3.42 -21.01 -19.89
CA TYR A 907 -4.01 -22.35 -19.98
C TYR A 907 -5.28 -22.39 -20.84
N LEU A 908 -5.10 -22.63 -22.14
CA LEU A 908 -6.13 -23.32 -22.92
C LEU A 908 -5.63 -24.76 -23.14
N PRO A 909 -6.23 -25.77 -22.49
CA PRO A 909 -5.84 -27.15 -22.70
C PRO A 909 -6.13 -27.53 -24.15
N PRO A 910 -5.20 -28.18 -24.87
CA PRO A 910 -5.48 -28.69 -26.21
C PRO A 910 -6.47 -29.87 -26.14
N ASP A 911 -7.77 -29.61 -26.33
CA ASP A 911 -8.87 -30.58 -26.52
C ASP A 911 -8.60 -31.95 -25.87
N THR A 912 -8.42 -31.95 -24.55
CA THR A 912 -7.94 -33.10 -23.79
C THR A 912 -9.08 -34.03 -23.34
N GLY A 913 -10.34 -33.62 -23.49
CA GLY A 913 -11.50 -34.34 -22.97
C GLY A 913 -11.48 -34.46 -21.44
N VAL A 914 -10.95 -33.44 -20.76
CA VAL A 914 -10.97 -33.30 -19.30
C VAL A 914 -12.17 -32.43 -18.94
N ASP A 915 -13.00 -32.88 -17.99
CA ASP A 915 -14.22 -32.18 -17.57
C ASP A 915 -13.88 -31.03 -16.59
N ASP A 916 -12.83 -31.16 -15.77
CA ASP A 916 -12.36 -30.13 -14.83
C ASP A 916 -11.20 -29.30 -15.42
N PHE A 917 -11.33 -27.97 -15.41
CA PHE A 917 -10.36 -26.99 -15.85
C PHE A 917 -9.90 -26.13 -14.68
N GLU A 918 -8.59 -26.05 -14.47
CA GLU A 918 -7.94 -25.34 -13.37
C GLU A 918 -7.23 -24.09 -13.91
N PHE A 919 -7.45 -22.95 -13.27
CA PHE A 919 -6.82 -21.66 -13.57
C PHE A 919 -6.63 -20.86 -12.28
N ASP A 920 -5.70 -19.91 -12.29
CA ASP A 920 -5.52 -19.00 -11.16
C ASP A 920 -6.37 -17.75 -11.36
N LEU A 921 -7.19 -17.44 -10.35
CA LEU A 921 -7.90 -16.17 -10.22
C LEU A 921 -7.02 -15.23 -9.42
N VAL A 922 -6.61 -14.13 -10.04
CA VAL A 922 -5.88 -13.03 -9.41
C VAL A 922 -6.88 -11.93 -9.09
N THR A 923 -6.97 -11.56 -7.83
CA THR A 923 -7.77 -10.43 -7.35
C THR A 923 -6.85 -9.31 -6.91
N SER A 924 -7.23 -8.07 -7.19
CA SER A 924 -6.52 -6.87 -6.74
C SER A 924 -7.55 -5.90 -6.19
N ILE A 925 -7.53 -5.69 -4.89
CA ILE A 925 -8.40 -4.75 -4.19
C ILE A 925 -7.66 -3.43 -4.07
N TYR A 926 -8.27 -2.35 -4.57
CA TYR A 926 -7.78 -0.99 -4.40
C TYR A 926 -8.65 -0.30 -3.37
N GLU A 927 -8.11 -0.19 -2.15
CA GLU A 927 -8.74 0.50 -1.03
C GLU A 927 -8.84 2.00 -1.32
N ASN A 928 -10.04 2.56 -1.15
CA ASN A 928 -10.29 3.99 -1.16
C ASN A 928 -9.95 4.57 0.24
N ASP A 929 -9.62 5.85 0.28
CA ASP A 929 -9.28 6.56 1.54
C ASP A 929 -10.36 7.59 1.93
N ALA A 930 -11.59 7.35 1.50
CA ALA A 930 -12.73 8.28 1.49
C ALA A 930 -12.49 9.60 0.73
N THR A 931 -11.39 9.74 -0.02
CA THR A 931 -11.10 10.94 -0.82
C THR A 931 -10.99 10.67 -2.33
N GLY A 932 -11.22 9.42 -2.73
CA GLY A 932 -11.06 8.95 -4.09
C GLY A 932 -9.58 8.78 -4.50
N HIS A 933 -8.68 8.63 -3.52
CA HIS A 933 -7.30 8.21 -3.75
C HIS A 933 -7.14 6.74 -3.37
N PHE A 934 -6.36 6.02 -4.17
CA PHE A 934 -6.14 4.60 -3.99
C PHE A 934 -4.65 4.31 -3.75
N GLY A 935 -4.39 3.46 -2.76
CA GLY A 935 -3.05 2.98 -2.44
C GLY A 935 -2.51 1.94 -3.43
N ALA A 936 -1.46 1.22 -3.02
CA ALA A 936 -1.06 0.01 -3.73
C ALA A 936 -2.12 -1.08 -3.47
N PRO A 937 -2.55 -1.85 -4.49
CA PRO A 937 -3.62 -2.81 -4.30
C PRO A 937 -3.19 -3.98 -3.41
N HIS A 938 -4.12 -4.50 -2.63
CA HIS A 938 -4.01 -5.82 -2.01
C HIS A 938 -4.21 -6.89 -3.09
N VAL A 939 -3.17 -7.67 -3.39
CA VAL A 939 -3.22 -8.68 -4.45
C VAL A 939 -3.27 -10.08 -3.86
N SER A 940 -4.29 -10.85 -4.21
CA SER A 940 -4.41 -12.27 -3.87
C SER A 940 -4.51 -13.13 -5.13
N THR A 941 -4.08 -14.39 -5.01
CA THR A 941 -4.15 -15.38 -6.09
C THR A 941 -4.66 -16.70 -5.55
N ALA A 942 -5.77 -17.18 -6.09
CA ALA A 942 -6.40 -18.43 -5.69
C ALA A 942 -6.63 -19.38 -6.90
N PRO A 943 -6.30 -20.68 -6.77
CA PRO A 943 -6.59 -21.65 -7.82
C PRO A 943 -8.08 -21.99 -7.83
N VAL A 944 -8.69 -21.92 -9.01
CA VAL A 944 -10.11 -22.23 -9.25
C VAL A 944 -10.20 -23.44 -10.17
N ILE A 945 -10.98 -24.45 -9.74
CA ILE A 945 -11.27 -25.64 -10.55
C ILE A 945 -12.75 -25.58 -10.95
N MET A 946 -13.03 -25.52 -12.25
CA MET A 946 -14.38 -25.45 -12.78
C MET A 946 -14.66 -26.55 -13.81
N ASN A 947 -15.91 -26.98 -13.93
CA ASN A 947 -16.30 -27.92 -14.98
C ASN A 947 -16.57 -27.17 -16.29
N VAL A 948 -15.83 -27.48 -17.36
CA VAL A 948 -15.98 -26.79 -18.67
C VAL A 948 -16.35 -27.77 -19.78
N SER A 949 -17.16 -27.31 -20.72
CA SER A 949 -17.52 -28.12 -21.88
C SER A 949 -16.42 -28.06 -22.97
N PRO A 950 -15.83 -29.20 -23.38
CA PRO A 950 -14.70 -29.23 -24.33
C PRO A 950 -14.99 -28.61 -25.71
N VAL A 951 -16.27 -28.48 -26.08
CA VAL A 951 -16.69 -27.89 -27.36
C VAL A 951 -16.38 -26.39 -27.43
N TYR A 952 -16.39 -25.67 -26.30
CA TYR A 952 -16.32 -24.21 -26.27
C TYR A 952 -14.93 -23.64 -26.00
N ILE A 953 -14.02 -24.42 -25.39
CA ILE A 953 -12.60 -24.05 -25.21
C ILE A 953 -11.93 -23.73 -26.57
N SER A 954 -12.36 -24.42 -27.65
CA SER A 954 -11.76 -24.28 -28.98
C SER A 954 -12.11 -22.98 -29.73
N GLY A 955 -13.01 -22.15 -29.19
CA GLY A 955 -13.54 -20.96 -29.85
C GLY A 955 -13.50 -19.67 -29.03
N MET A 956 -12.89 -19.69 -27.84
CA MET A 956 -12.85 -18.52 -26.95
C MET A 956 -11.98 -17.39 -27.53
N ALA A 957 -12.50 -16.17 -27.49
CA ALA A 957 -11.85 -14.98 -28.02
C ALA A 957 -11.06 -14.19 -26.96
N SER A 958 -11.37 -14.37 -25.67
CA SER A 958 -10.73 -13.67 -24.55
C SER A 958 -10.87 -14.44 -23.23
N LEU A 959 -9.94 -14.24 -22.30
CA LEU A 959 -9.98 -14.77 -20.92
C LEU A 959 -11.28 -14.38 -20.19
N TYR A 960 -11.83 -13.20 -20.50
CA TYR A 960 -13.17 -12.72 -20.09
C TYR A 960 -14.33 -13.70 -20.37
N GLU A 961 -14.22 -14.60 -21.36
CA GLU A 961 -15.30 -15.58 -21.66
C GLU A 961 -15.29 -16.79 -20.70
N LEU A 962 -14.24 -16.93 -19.88
CA LEU A 962 -14.12 -17.99 -18.88
C LEU A 962 -14.89 -17.65 -17.61
N LEU A 963 -14.70 -16.45 -17.08
CA LEU A 963 -15.34 -15.94 -15.88
C LEU A 963 -15.59 -14.44 -16.04
N ASN A 964 -16.86 -14.04 -15.98
CA ASN A 964 -17.30 -12.64 -16.04
C ASN A 964 -18.05 -12.30 -14.75
N PRO A 965 -17.38 -11.72 -13.75
CA PRO A 965 -18.02 -11.15 -12.57
C PRO A 965 -19.05 -10.09 -12.97
N VAL A 966 -20.19 -10.04 -12.29
CA VAL A 966 -21.30 -9.12 -12.62
C VAL A 966 -21.92 -8.39 -11.44
N ASP A 967 -21.81 -8.91 -10.21
CA ASP A 967 -22.39 -8.28 -9.02
C ASP A 967 -21.60 -8.64 -7.75
N LEU A 968 -21.70 -7.78 -6.72
CA LEU A 968 -21.02 -7.89 -5.41
C LEU A 968 -22.02 -7.69 -4.27
N ASP A 969 -22.04 -8.60 -3.29
CA ASP A 969 -22.81 -8.46 -2.04
C ASP A 969 -22.44 -9.56 -1.02
N ASP A 970 -22.87 -9.46 0.25
CA ASP A 970 -22.63 -10.47 1.30
C ASP A 970 -23.67 -11.61 1.22
N VAL A 971 -23.32 -12.71 0.54
CA VAL A 971 -24.31 -13.74 0.16
C VAL A 971 -24.66 -14.71 1.30
N ASP A 972 -23.80 -14.83 2.30
CA ASP A 972 -23.97 -15.77 3.41
C ASP A 972 -24.09 -15.11 4.79
N GLY A 973 -23.99 -13.78 4.84
CA GLY A 973 -24.26 -12.94 6.00
C GLY A 973 -23.12 -12.93 7.02
N ASP A 974 -21.89 -13.20 6.58
CA ASP A 974 -20.71 -13.20 7.44
C ASP A 974 -20.02 -11.83 7.54
N GLY A 975 -20.44 -10.88 6.70
CA GLY A 975 -19.96 -9.50 6.66
C GLY A 975 -18.88 -9.25 5.61
N ASP A 976 -18.40 -10.28 4.91
CA ASP A 976 -17.43 -10.14 3.83
C ASP A 976 -18.14 -10.09 2.47
N ILE A 977 -17.79 -9.12 1.62
CA ILE A 977 -18.44 -8.97 0.31
C ILE A 977 -17.98 -10.07 -0.65
N ASP A 978 -18.95 -10.80 -1.21
CA ASP A 978 -18.78 -11.88 -2.19
C ASP A 978 -19.05 -11.40 -3.61
N PHE A 979 -18.79 -12.27 -4.61
CA PHE A 979 -19.16 -11.96 -5.98
C PHE A 979 -19.86 -13.09 -6.72
N ILE A 980 -20.73 -12.70 -7.65
CA ILE A 980 -21.38 -13.60 -8.61
C ILE A 980 -20.78 -13.41 -10.00
N ALA A 981 -20.52 -14.52 -10.70
CA ALA A 981 -19.89 -14.52 -12.00
C ALA A 981 -20.57 -15.47 -13.00
N ASN A 982 -20.66 -15.00 -14.23
CA ASN A 982 -21.14 -15.75 -15.38
C ASN A 982 -19.98 -16.48 -16.07
N SER A 983 -20.18 -17.75 -16.43
CA SER A 983 -19.23 -18.47 -17.29
C SER A 983 -19.88 -19.07 -18.52
N ILE A 984 -19.42 -18.62 -19.69
CA ILE A 984 -19.82 -19.21 -20.98
C ILE A 984 -19.19 -20.60 -21.12
N ALA A 985 -17.98 -20.80 -20.58
CA ALA A 985 -17.24 -22.06 -20.61
C ALA A 985 -17.93 -23.19 -19.83
N ALA A 986 -18.39 -22.89 -18.62
CA ALA A 986 -19.13 -23.81 -17.75
C ALA A 986 -20.64 -23.82 -18.05
N MET A 987 -21.15 -22.80 -18.74
CA MET A 987 -22.59 -22.58 -18.96
C MET A 987 -23.36 -22.45 -17.63
N GLN A 988 -22.69 -21.91 -16.60
CA GLN A 988 -23.20 -21.78 -15.24
C GLN A 988 -22.97 -20.36 -14.73
N VAL A 989 -23.77 -19.97 -13.75
CA VAL A 989 -23.48 -18.85 -12.86
C VAL A 989 -22.87 -19.42 -11.58
N MET A 990 -21.87 -18.73 -11.05
CA MET A 990 -21.04 -19.16 -9.93
C MET A 990 -20.94 -18.07 -8.88
N ILE A 991 -20.87 -18.46 -7.61
CA ILE A 991 -20.70 -17.58 -6.45
C ILE A 991 -19.32 -17.87 -5.86
N PHE A 992 -18.57 -16.80 -5.58
CA PHE A 992 -17.26 -16.86 -4.97
C PHE A 992 -17.31 -16.16 -3.61
N GLU A 993 -16.94 -16.92 -2.58
CA GLU A 993 -16.90 -16.49 -1.18
C GLU A 993 -15.56 -15.79 -0.91
N ASN A 994 -15.61 -14.61 -0.29
CA ASN A 994 -14.46 -13.89 0.24
C ASN A 994 -14.10 -14.43 1.63
N ASP A 995 -12.81 -14.49 1.97
CA ASP A 995 -12.35 -14.98 3.28
C ASP A 995 -12.03 -13.87 4.29
N GLY A 996 -12.50 -12.65 4.01
CA GLY A 996 -12.19 -11.42 4.77
C GLY A 996 -10.76 -10.91 4.61
N ALA A 997 -9.94 -11.57 3.78
CA ALA A 997 -8.60 -11.13 3.43
C ALA A 997 -8.46 -10.86 1.91
N GLY A 998 -9.58 -10.70 1.20
CA GLY A 998 -9.61 -10.44 -0.24
C GLY A 998 -9.26 -11.65 -1.11
N THR A 999 -9.30 -12.86 -0.55
CA THR A 999 -9.08 -14.11 -1.28
C THR A 999 -10.40 -14.80 -1.57
N PHE A 1000 -10.71 -14.96 -2.86
CA PHE A 1000 -12.01 -15.48 -3.29
C PHE A 1000 -11.93 -16.95 -3.70
N ALA A 1001 -12.86 -17.76 -3.19
CA ALA A 1001 -12.96 -19.17 -3.50
C ALA A 1001 -14.33 -19.53 -4.08
N LEU A 1002 -14.37 -20.41 -5.09
CA LEU A 1002 -15.63 -20.89 -5.66
C LEU A 1002 -16.44 -21.65 -4.61
N GLN A 1003 -17.56 -21.08 -4.17
CA GLN A 1003 -18.44 -21.66 -3.16
C GLN A 1003 -19.57 -22.48 -3.80
N ALA A 1004 -20.24 -21.91 -4.81
CA ALA A 1004 -21.40 -22.53 -5.43
C ALA A 1004 -21.51 -22.25 -6.92
N ALA A 1005 -22.30 -23.09 -7.60
CA ALA A 1005 -22.65 -22.92 -9.01
C ALA A 1005 -24.08 -23.40 -9.25
N THR A 1006 -24.73 -22.90 -10.31
CA THR A 1006 -26.10 -23.29 -10.64
C THR A 1006 -26.21 -24.81 -10.87
N PRO A 1007 -27.26 -25.48 -10.38
CA PRO A 1007 -27.35 -26.94 -10.38
C PRO A 1007 -27.54 -27.60 -11.77
N TYR A 1008 -27.65 -26.80 -12.83
CA TYR A 1008 -27.76 -27.23 -14.22
C TYR A 1008 -27.25 -26.14 -15.18
N ASP A 1009 -26.88 -26.57 -16.39
CA ASP A 1009 -26.43 -25.69 -17.47
C ASP A 1009 -27.55 -24.74 -17.93
N LEU A 1010 -27.20 -23.46 -18.08
CA LEU A 1010 -28.11 -22.37 -18.43
C LEU A 1010 -28.14 -22.02 -19.93
N GLY A 1011 -27.18 -22.51 -20.72
CA GLY A 1011 -27.13 -22.32 -22.17
C GLY A 1011 -25.87 -21.61 -22.68
N GLU A 1012 -25.76 -21.47 -24.01
CA GLU A 1012 -24.53 -21.06 -24.73
C GLU A 1012 -24.34 -19.54 -24.88
N GLN A 1013 -25.01 -18.68 -24.11
CA GLN A 1013 -24.94 -17.21 -24.29
C GLN A 1013 -24.75 -16.46 -22.96
N ARG A 1014 -24.32 -15.19 -23.06
CA ARG A 1014 -24.16 -14.27 -21.92
C ARG A 1014 -25.44 -14.25 -21.10
N SER A 1015 -25.31 -14.65 -19.84
CA SER A 1015 -26.32 -14.46 -18.81
C SER A 1015 -25.94 -13.23 -18.01
N ASP A 1016 -26.94 -12.62 -17.40
CA ASP A 1016 -26.76 -11.56 -16.41
C ASP A 1016 -27.29 -12.08 -15.08
N ALA A 1017 -26.74 -11.61 -13.96
CA ALA A 1017 -27.11 -12.10 -12.64
C ALA A 1017 -26.95 -11.00 -11.59
N MET A 1018 -27.82 -11.03 -10.57
CA MET A 1018 -27.86 -10.06 -9.48
C MET A 1018 -28.23 -10.76 -8.16
N PHE A 1019 -27.70 -10.26 -7.06
CA PHE A 1019 -28.09 -10.66 -5.71
C PHE A 1019 -29.31 -9.87 -5.22
N ALA A 1020 -30.18 -10.53 -4.46
CA ALA A 1020 -31.28 -9.90 -3.71
C ALA A 1020 -31.95 -10.91 -2.79
N ASP A 1021 -32.53 -10.49 -1.67
CA ASP A 1021 -33.47 -11.34 -0.92
C ASP A 1021 -34.81 -11.44 -1.66
N LEU A 1022 -35.15 -12.63 -2.16
CA LEU A 1022 -36.38 -12.90 -2.90
C LEU A 1022 -37.42 -13.69 -2.07
N ASP A 1023 -37.07 -14.27 -0.92
CA ASP A 1023 -38.00 -15.01 -0.07
C ASP A 1023 -38.20 -14.43 1.34
N GLY A 1024 -37.59 -13.27 1.60
CA GLY A 1024 -37.73 -12.49 2.83
C GLY A 1024 -37.03 -13.14 4.02
N ASN A 1025 -36.02 -13.99 3.78
CA ASN A 1025 -35.28 -14.69 4.82
C ASN A 1025 -33.98 -13.97 5.26
N ALA A 1026 -33.66 -12.83 4.63
CA ALA A 1026 -32.47 -12.01 4.81
C ALA A 1026 -31.13 -12.62 4.34
N ALA A 1027 -31.12 -13.83 3.79
CA ALA A 1027 -30.00 -14.33 3.01
C ALA A 1027 -30.19 -13.94 1.54
N LEU A 1028 -29.12 -13.50 0.89
CA LEU A 1028 -29.24 -13.07 -0.50
C LEU A 1028 -29.41 -14.27 -1.43
N ASP A 1029 -30.43 -14.15 -2.27
CA ASP A 1029 -30.80 -15.04 -3.35
C ASP A 1029 -30.19 -14.53 -4.67
N ALA A 1030 -30.39 -15.26 -5.78
CA ALA A 1030 -29.87 -14.86 -7.09
C ALA A 1030 -30.97 -14.85 -8.17
N ALA A 1031 -31.10 -13.71 -8.86
CA ALA A 1031 -31.91 -13.60 -10.07
C ALA A 1031 -31.02 -13.68 -11.32
N ILE A 1032 -31.32 -14.62 -12.23
CA ILE A 1032 -30.47 -14.95 -13.38
C ILE A 1032 -31.24 -14.85 -14.70
N PHE A 1033 -30.76 -13.99 -15.60
CA PHE A 1033 -31.33 -13.73 -16.92
C PHE A 1033 -30.58 -14.52 -18.00
N THR A 1034 -31.26 -15.40 -18.76
CA THR A 1034 -30.60 -16.26 -19.75
C THR A 1034 -31.00 -15.99 -21.21
N GLY A 1035 -30.00 -15.97 -22.09
CA GLY A 1035 -30.14 -15.71 -23.54
C GLY A 1035 -30.33 -16.94 -24.43
N SER A 1036 -31.10 -16.74 -25.51
CA SER A 1036 -31.26 -17.53 -26.77
C SER A 1036 -32.03 -18.85 -26.80
N ASP A 1037 -31.74 -19.87 -25.98
CA ASP A 1037 -32.40 -21.18 -26.18
C ASP A 1037 -33.69 -21.35 -25.36
N TRP A 1038 -33.78 -20.66 -24.22
CA TRP A 1038 -34.95 -20.70 -23.35
C TRP A 1038 -35.63 -19.36 -23.07
N TYR A 1039 -35.00 -18.21 -23.38
CA TYR A 1039 -35.51 -16.84 -23.15
C TYR A 1039 -36.26 -16.72 -21.81
N ARG A 1040 -35.51 -16.88 -20.71
CA ARG A 1040 -36.08 -17.01 -19.37
C ARG A 1040 -35.32 -16.18 -18.35
N LEU A 1041 -36.11 -15.67 -17.41
CA LEU A 1041 -35.64 -15.29 -16.09
C LEU A 1041 -35.73 -16.52 -15.19
N ASN A 1042 -34.70 -16.78 -14.39
CA ASN A 1042 -34.63 -17.86 -13.43
C ASN A 1042 -34.34 -17.23 -12.07
N ALA A 1043 -35.23 -17.42 -11.09
CA ALA A 1043 -35.01 -16.99 -9.72
C ALA A 1043 -34.53 -18.21 -8.91
N PHE A 1044 -33.42 -18.04 -8.20
CA PHE A 1044 -32.83 -19.04 -7.34
C PHE A 1044 -32.81 -18.52 -5.91
N VAL A 1045 -33.28 -19.31 -4.96
CA VAL A 1045 -33.18 -19.01 -3.53
C VAL A 1045 -31.98 -19.71 -2.90
N ASN A 1046 -31.40 -19.08 -1.90
CA ASN A 1046 -30.29 -19.51 -1.05
C ASN A 1046 -30.80 -19.63 0.40
N ASP A 1047 -30.19 -20.51 1.19
CA ASP A 1047 -30.55 -20.72 2.61
C ASP A 1047 -29.48 -20.19 3.58
N GLY A 1048 -28.66 -19.24 3.11
CA GLY A 1048 -27.51 -18.68 3.86
C GLY A 1048 -26.32 -19.65 3.94
N SER A 1049 -26.23 -20.62 3.02
CA SER A 1049 -25.08 -21.51 2.90
C SER A 1049 -24.36 -21.40 1.55
N GLY A 1050 -24.67 -20.33 0.79
CA GLY A 1050 -24.22 -20.07 -0.58
C GLY A 1050 -24.85 -20.97 -1.65
N GLY A 1051 -25.72 -21.92 -1.28
CA GLY A 1051 -26.24 -22.94 -2.20
C GLY A 1051 -27.50 -22.53 -2.98
N LEU A 1052 -27.38 -22.31 -4.30
CA LEU A 1052 -28.51 -21.94 -5.16
C LEU A 1052 -29.52 -23.08 -5.44
N GLN A 1053 -30.80 -22.84 -5.12
CA GLN A 1053 -31.95 -23.70 -5.44
C GLN A 1053 -32.95 -22.98 -6.32
N VAL A 1054 -33.53 -23.65 -7.32
CA VAL A 1054 -34.55 -23.03 -8.18
C VAL A 1054 -35.83 -22.74 -7.39
N ALA A 1055 -36.26 -21.47 -7.39
CA ALA A 1055 -37.54 -21.04 -6.84
C ALA A 1055 -38.60 -20.80 -7.92
N GLY A 1056 -38.26 -20.11 -9.01
CA GLY A 1056 -39.23 -19.71 -10.03
C GLY A 1056 -38.65 -19.39 -11.41
N PHE A 1057 -39.53 -19.24 -12.40
CA PHE A 1057 -39.15 -18.92 -13.78
C PHE A 1057 -40.13 -17.95 -14.44
N GLY A 1058 -39.62 -16.90 -15.09
CA GLY A 1058 -40.35 -15.98 -15.96
C GLY A 1058 -40.10 -16.28 -17.44
N ALA A 1059 -41.11 -16.13 -18.30
CA ALA A 1059 -40.98 -16.39 -19.75
C ALA A 1059 -41.11 -15.10 -20.56
N SER A 1060 -40.03 -14.67 -21.23
CA SER A 1060 -39.96 -13.35 -21.88
C SER A 1060 -40.39 -13.31 -23.36
N GLY A 1061 -40.53 -14.47 -24.03
CA GLY A 1061 -40.86 -14.53 -25.47
C GLY A 1061 -39.61 -14.63 -26.37
N GLU A 1062 -39.75 -14.47 -27.69
CA GLU A 1062 -38.65 -14.67 -28.67
C GLU A 1062 -37.66 -13.47 -28.73
N GLY A 1063 -36.96 -13.15 -27.62
CA GLY A 1063 -36.03 -12.01 -27.54
C GLY A 1063 -35.03 -12.09 -26.37
N GLY A 1064 -33.81 -11.56 -26.54
CA GLY A 1064 -32.79 -11.54 -25.48
C GLY A 1064 -33.17 -10.59 -24.35
N ILE A 1065 -32.74 -10.85 -23.12
CA ILE A 1065 -33.03 -10.03 -21.94
C ILE A 1065 -31.81 -9.13 -21.64
N GLY A 1066 -32.05 -7.93 -21.12
CA GLY A 1066 -31.03 -7.05 -20.52
C GLY A 1066 -31.67 -5.93 -19.72
N ASP A 1067 -30.85 -5.14 -19.02
CA ASP A 1067 -31.29 -3.99 -18.20
C ASP A 1067 -32.28 -4.41 -17.10
N GLY A 1068 -31.85 -5.38 -16.28
CA GLY A 1068 -32.63 -5.91 -15.16
C GLY A 1068 -32.44 -5.07 -13.89
N GLN A 1069 -33.51 -4.86 -13.14
CA GLN A 1069 -33.51 -4.13 -11.86
C GLN A 1069 -34.44 -4.81 -10.86
N LEU A 1070 -34.17 -4.59 -9.57
CA LEU A 1070 -34.90 -5.16 -8.44
C LEU A 1070 -35.58 -4.05 -7.65
N HIS A 1071 -36.91 -4.11 -7.50
CA HIS A 1071 -37.68 -3.15 -6.72
C HIS A 1071 -38.98 -3.80 -6.24
N ASP A 1072 -39.54 -3.35 -5.12
CA ASP A 1072 -40.92 -3.65 -4.74
C ASP A 1072 -41.89 -2.85 -5.64
N LEU A 1073 -42.35 -3.45 -6.74
CA LEU A 1073 -43.09 -2.74 -7.78
C LEU A 1073 -44.58 -2.61 -7.48
N ASP A 1074 -45.15 -3.44 -6.60
CA ASP A 1074 -46.56 -3.37 -6.18
C ASP A 1074 -46.78 -2.99 -4.70
N GLY A 1075 -45.70 -2.76 -3.95
CA GLY A 1075 -45.72 -2.25 -2.58
C GLY A 1075 -46.10 -3.31 -1.56
N ASP A 1076 -45.89 -4.60 -1.87
CA ASP A 1076 -46.20 -5.71 -0.97
C ASP A 1076 -45.04 -6.09 -0.03
N GLY A 1077 -43.87 -5.49 -0.24
CA GLY A 1077 -42.67 -5.61 0.57
C GLY A 1077 -41.68 -6.68 0.09
N ASP A 1078 -41.98 -7.36 -1.01
CA ASP A 1078 -41.10 -8.36 -1.62
C ASP A 1078 -40.41 -7.77 -2.87
N ASN A 1079 -39.13 -8.06 -3.08
CA ASN A 1079 -38.41 -7.59 -4.27
C ASN A 1079 -38.97 -8.24 -5.55
N ASP A 1080 -39.45 -7.43 -6.49
CA ASP A 1080 -39.81 -7.82 -7.85
C ASP A 1080 -38.68 -7.53 -8.83
N ILE A 1081 -38.77 -8.11 -10.03
CA ILE A 1081 -37.76 -7.92 -11.07
C ILE A 1081 -38.39 -7.22 -12.27
N ILE A 1082 -37.81 -6.11 -12.73
CA ILE A 1082 -38.15 -5.44 -13.99
C ILE A 1082 -36.99 -5.55 -14.98
N TYR A 1083 -37.27 -5.77 -16.25
CA TYR A 1083 -36.23 -5.95 -17.27
C TYR A 1083 -36.72 -5.62 -18.69
N ILE A 1084 -35.77 -5.49 -19.62
CA ILE A 1084 -36.05 -5.27 -21.04
C ILE A 1084 -35.87 -6.56 -21.84
N VAL A 1085 -36.86 -6.87 -22.67
CA VAL A 1085 -36.75 -7.87 -23.74
C VAL A 1085 -36.38 -7.16 -25.03
N THR A 1086 -35.35 -7.61 -25.73
CA THR A 1086 -34.83 -7.08 -27.00
C THR A 1086 -35.36 -7.86 -28.21
N GLY A 1087 -35.17 -7.35 -29.45
CA GLY A 1087 -35.57 -8.03 -30.69
C GLY A 1087 -36.89 -7.53 -31.31
N GLU A 1088 -37.56 -8.36 -32.12
CA GLU A 1088 -38.75 -7.96 -32.92
C GLU A 1088 -39.99 -7.57 -32.08
N ASN A 1089 -39.97 -7.84 -30.77
CA ASN A 1089 -41.04 -7.50 -29.81
C ASN A 1089 -40.50 -6.79 -28.56
N ARG A 1090 -39.60 -5.81 -28.73
CA ARG A 1090 -38.96 -5.10 -27.61
C ARG A 1090 -40.00 -4.59 -26.59
N ALA A 1091 -39.82 -4.90 -25.31
CA ALA A 1091 -40.79 -4.60 -24.25
C ALA A 1091 -40.11 -4.41 -22.89
N ILE A 1092 -40.75 -3.61 -22.02
CA ILE A 1092 -40.48 -3.60 -20.58
C ILE A 1092 -41.37 -4.70 -19.98
N VAL A 1093 -40.77 -5.60 -19.21
CA VAL A 1093 -41.43 -6.78 -18.62
C VAL A 1093 -41.07 -6.85 -17.15
N THR A 1094 -42.03 -7.23 -16.31
CA THR A 1094 -41.76 -7.50 -14.89
C THR A 1094 -41.99 -8.97 -14.57
N TYR A 1095 -41.42 -9.39 -13.45
CA TYR A 1095 -41.65 -10.65 -12.76
C TYR A 1095 -42.03 -10.28 -11.33
N MET A 1096 -43.31 -10.43 -11.02
CA MET A 1096 -43.80 -10.15 -9.67
C MET A 1096 -43.50 -11.35 -8.77
N ASN A 1097 -42.72 -11.13 -7.73
CA ASN A 1097 -42.31 -12.12 -6.76
C ASN A 1097 -43.44 -12.41 -5.77
N ASP A 1098 -43.51 -13.63 -5.23
CA ASP A 1098 -44.57 -14.07 -4.31
C ASP A 1098 -44.15 -14.17 -2.84
N GLY A 1099 -43.01 -13.57 -2.49
CA GLY A 1099 -42.38 -13.65 -1.17
C GLY A 1099 -41.83 -15.03 -0.84
N ALA A 1100 -41.64 -15.88 -1.85
CA ALA A 1100 -41.01 -17.19 -1.72
C ALA A 1100 -39.98 -17.45 -2.84
N GLY A 1101 -39.47 -16.38 -3.47
CA GLY A 1101 -38.65 -16.40 -4.68
C GLY A 1101 -39.39 -16.83 -5.95
N GLY A 1102 -40.71 -17.06 -5.86
CA GLY A 1102 -41.55 -17.60 -6.92
C GLY A 1102 -42.27 -16.54 -7.74
N HIS A 1103 -42.79 -16.93 -8.91
CA HIS A 1103 -43.54 -16.03 -9.78
C HIS A 1103 -45.03 -16.00 -9.42
N GLN A 1104 -45.59 -14.82 -9.17
CA GLN A 1104 -47.04 -14.64 -9.03
C GLN A 1104 -47.76 -14.77 -10.38
N THR A 1105 -48.50 -15.86 -10.59
CA THR A 1105 -49.23 -16.07 -11.85
C THR A 1105 -50.38 -15.06 -12.05
N GLY A 1106 -50.29 -14.23 -13.09
CA GLY A 1106 -51.41 -13.40 -13.59
C GLY A 1106 -51.32 -11.90 -13.27
N LEU A 1107 -50.18 -11.42 -12.77
CA LEU A 1107 -49.93 -10.02 -12.45
C LEU A 1107 -48.80 -9.41 -13.32
N GLU A 1108 -48.60 -9.80 -14.58
CA GLU A 1108 -47.49 -9.26 -15.40
C GLU A 1108 -47.86 -7.92 -16.09
N PRO A 1109 -47.45 -6.75 -15.58
CA PRO A 1109 -47.43 -5.52 -16.35
C PRO A 1109 -46.35 -5.65 -17.42
N SER A 1110 -46.70 -5.37 -18.67
CA SER A 1110 -45.69 -5.27 -19.73
C SER A 1110 -46.03 -4.14 -20.67
N PHE A 1111 -45.07 -3.24 -20.87
CA PHE A 1111 -45.18 -2.21 -21.89
C PHE A 1111 -44.51 -2.72 -23.17
N ARG A 1112 -45.33 -3.12 -24.15
CA ARG A 1112 -44.83 -3.57 -25.46
C ARG A 1112 -44.57 -2.39 -26.39
N GLY A 1113 -43.32 -2.28 -26.85
CA GLY A 1113 -42.96 -1.41 -27.96
C GLY A 1113 -43.58 -1.88 -29.28
N ASP A 1114 -43.93 -0.94 -30.14
CA ASP A 1114 -44.31 -1.23 -31.53
C ASP A 1114 -43.09 -1.88 -32.24
N SER A 1115 -43.29 -2.75 -33.25
CA SER A 1115 -42.22 -3.52 -33.94
C SER A 1115 -41.05 -2.70 -34.52
N ASP A 1116 -41.19 -1.38 -34.55
CA ASP A 1116 -40.27 -0.43 -35.18
C ASP A 1116 -39.81 0.70 -34.22
N GLY A 1117 -40.08 0.62 -32.90
CA GLY A 1117 -39.75 1.67 -31.91
C GLY A 1117 -38.74 1.21 -30.85
N LEU A 1118 -37.63 1.95 -30.67
CA LEU A 1118 -36.66 1.69 -29.61
C LEU A 1118 -37.21 2.22 -28.27
N ILE A 1119 -37.61 1.31 -27.37
CA ILE A 1119 -37.57 1.56 -25.92
C ILE A 1119 -36.08 1.75 -25.59
N GLY A 1120 -35.71 2.73 -24.78
CA GLY A 1120 -34.32 2.89 -24.35
C GLY A 1120 -33.94 1.87 -23.31
N THR A 1121 -32.97 2.20 -22.48
CA THR A 1121 -32.81 1.67 -21.12
C THR A 1121 -33.92 2.21 -20.20
N ILE A 1122 -34.07 1.62 -19.01
CA ILE A 1122 -35.05 1.97 -17.98
C ILE A 1122 -34.35 2.28 -16.66
N GLU A 1123 -35.00 3.10 -15.82
CA GLU A 1123 -34.69 3.24 -14.39
C GLU A 1123 -36.01 3.19 -13.63
N ALA A 1124 -36.10 2.35 -12.61
CA ALA A 1124 -37.24 2.24 -11.72
C ALA A 1124 -36.87 2.82 -10.35
N GLY A 1125 -37.70 3.71 -9.81
CA GLY A 1125 -37.40 4.34 -8.54
C GLY A 1125 -38.55 5.20 -8.06
N GLN A 1126 -38.38 5.76 -6.86
CA GLN A 1126 -39.29 6.76 -6.34
C GLN A 1126 -38.86 8.12 -6.92
N PHE A 1127 -39.58 8.62 -7.93
CA PHE A 1127 -39.34 9.91 -8.56
C PHE A 1127 -40.35 11.01 -8.20
N ASP A 1128 -41.39 10.71 -7.44
CA ASP A 1128 -42.27 11.74 -6.88
C ASP A 1128 -42.32 11.70 -5.35
N ASP A 1129 -43.47 11.92 -4.72
CA ASP A 1129 -43.59 12.01 -3.24
C ASP A 1129 -44.58 10.93 -2.74
N ASP A 1130 -44.91 9.99 -3.63
CA ASP A 1130 -45.87 8.93 -3.41
C ASP A 1130 -45.16 7.56 -3.24
N PRO A 1131 -45.79 6.59 -2.57
CA PRO A 1131 -45.13 5.33 -2.24
C PRO A 1131 -45.04 4.33 -3.41
N ALA A 1132 -45.58 4.64 -4.58
CA ALA A 1132 -45.46 3.80 -5.77
C ALA A 1132 -44.09 4.01 -6.43
N ILE A 1133 -43.63 2.97 -7.13
CA ILE A 1133 -42.41 3.03 -7.94
C ILE A 1133 -42.76 3.46 -9.37
N GLU A 1134 -42.06 4.48 -9.87
CA GLU A 1134 -42.15 4.92 -11.26
C GLU A 1134 -41.06 4.25 -12.10
N VAL A 1135 -41.36 4.05 -13.38
CA VAL A 1135 -40.40 3.56 -14.37
C VAL A 1135 -40.17 4.62 -15.44
N VAL A 1136 -38.93 5.05 -15.59
CA VAL A 1136 -38.53 6.09 -16.54
C VAL A 1136 -37.79 5.48 -17.72
N SER A 1137 -38.07 5.95 -18.94
CA SER A 1137 -37.33 5.55 -20.14
C SER A 1137 -37.27 6.66 -21.18
N ALA A 1138 -36.08 6.91 -21.72
CA ALA A 1138 -35.86 7.80 -22.86
C ALA A 1138 -35.53 6.99 -24.11
N GLY A 1139 -36.19 7.24 -25.24
CA GLY A 1139 -35.95 6.51 -26.49
C GLY A 1139 -35.24 7.34 -27.57
N ILE A 1140 -34.33 6.71 -28.33
CA ILE A 1140 -33.66 7.25 -29.53
C ILE A 1140 -34.33 6.64 -30.79
N VAL A 1141 -34.40 7.32 -31.94
CA VAL A 1141 -35.07 6.79 -33.15
C VAL A 1141 -34.10 6.55 -34.31
N GLY A 1142 -34.27 5.40 -34.99
CA GLY A 1142 -33.81 5.17 -36.37
C GLY A 1142 -34.87 5.57 -37.40
N ASP A 1143 -34.46 5.98 -38.60
CA ASP A 1143 -35.21 6.73 -39.63
C ASP A 1143 -36.66 6.28 -40.01
N ASP A 1144 -37.15 5.11 -39.58
CA ASP A 1144 -38.44 4.51 -40.00
C ASP A 1144 -39.49 4.28 -38.87
N ALA A 1145 -39.29 4.79 -37.65
CA ALA A 1145 -40.23 4.55 -36.53
C ALA A 1145 -41.56 5.36 -36.58
N ALA A 1146 -42.67 4.76 -36.12
CA ALA A 1146 -44.01 5.36 -36.12
C ALA A 1146 -44.30 6.34 -34.96
N ARG A 1147 -43.43 6.43 -33.94
CA ARG A 1147 -43.55 7.33 -32.78
C ARG A 1147 -42.30 8.20 -32.61
N ALA A 1148 -42.49 9.39 -32.05
CA ALA A 1148 -41.40 10.35 -31.82
C ALA A 1148 -40.52 9.96 -30.61
N PRO A 1149 -39.21 10.30 -30.62
CA PRO A 1149 -38.32 10.15 -29.46
C PRO A 1149 -38.84 10.97 -28.26
N GLY A 1150 -38.35 10.68 -27.06
CA GLY A 1150 -38.76 11.38 -25.83
C GLY A 1150 -38.61 10.56 -24.55
N LEU A 1151 -38.47 11.25 -23.41
CA LEU A 1151 -38.53 10.73 -22.04
C LEU A 1151 -39.98 10.40 -21.66
N ARG A 1152 -40.19 9.25 -21.04
CA ARG A 1152 -41.49 8.76 -20.57
C ARG A 1152 -41.35 8.34 -19.12
N VAL A 1153 -42.34 8.71 -18.31
CA VAL A 1153 -42.50 8.23 -16.94
C VAL A 1153 -43.77 7.39 -16.90
N PHE A 1154 -43.65 6.16 -16.42
CA PHE A 1154 -44.75 5.24 -16.22
C PHE A 1154 -45.00 5.02 -14.73
N GLU A 1155 -46.26 5.04 -14.33
CA GLU A 1155 -46.72 4.61 -13.01
C GLU A 1155 -47.24 3.18 -13.14
N ILE A 1156 -46.92 2.30 -12.18
CA ILE A 1156 -47.47 0.95 -12.13
C ILE A 1156 -48.77 0.98 -11.34
N VAL A 1157 -49.91 0.81 -12.02
CA VAL A 1157 -51.23 0.93 -11.39
C VAL A 1157 -51.97 -0.40 -11.31
N GLU A 1158 -52.64 -0.64 -10.18
CA GLU A 1158 -53.55 -1.78 -10.04
C GLU A 1158 -54.79 -1.65 -10.95
N VAL A 1159 -55.06 -2.69 -11.74
CA VAL A 1159 -56.28 -2.83 -12.54
C VAL A 1159 -57.03 -4.11 -12.19
N VAL A 1160 -58.30 -4.21 -12.60
CA VAL A 1160 -59.11 -5.41 -12.34
C VAL A 1160 -58.53 -6.60 -13.14
N GLY A 1161 -57.71 -7.41 -12.48
CA GLY A 1161 -57.09 -8.61 -13.03
C GLY A 1161 -55.58 -8.53 -13.30
N GLY A 1162 -54.86 -7.55 -12.72
CA GLY A 1162 -53.40 -7.39 -12.83
C GLY A 1162 -52.94 -5.97 -12.49
N THR A 1163 -51.66 -5.66 -12.68
CA THR A 1163 -51.12 -4.30 -12.73
C THR A 1163 -50.87 -3.89 -14.20
N GLU A 1164 -50.84 -2.58 -14.51
CA GLU A 1164 -50.61 -2.06 -15.85
C GLU A 1164 -49.69 -0.83 -15.81
N PHE A 1165 -48.81 -0.67 -16.82
CA PHE A 1165 -48.03 0.55 -17.01
C PHE A 1165 -48.92 1.70 -17.50
N ALA A 1166 -49.21 2.65 -16.63
CA ALA A 1166 -49.91 3.89 -16.97
C ALA A 1166 -48.89 4.97 -17.31
N LEU A 1167 -48.93 5.50 -18.53
CA LEU A 1167 -48.07 6.64 -18.91
C LEU A 1167 -48.50 7.89 -18.13
N SER A 1168 -47.66 8.30 -17.16
CA SER A 1168 -47.86 9.49 -16.33
C SER A 1168 -47.44 10.75 -17.10
N SER A 1169 -46.23 10.76 -17.67
CA SER A 1169 -45.69 11.91 -18.39
C SER A 1169 -44.93 11.54 -19.67
N TYR A 1170 -44.81 12.49 -20.61
CA TYR A 1170 -44.05 12.33 -21.85
C TYR A 1170 -43.46 13.67 -22.30
N ASP A 1171 -42.12 13.76 -22.34
CA ASP A 1171 -41.38 14.90 -22.88
C ASP A 1171 -40.65 14.53 -24.19
N PRO A 1172 -41.13 14.99 -25.36
CA PRO A 1172 -40.51 14.70 -26.65
C PRO A 1172 -39.19 15.47 -26.91
N SER A 1173 -38.79 16.39 -26.03
CA SER A 1173 -37.58 17.21 -26.19
C SER A 1173 -36.33 16.60 -25.57
N ILE A 1174 -36.49 15.61 -24.69
CA ILE A 1174 -35.41 14.89 -24.02
C ILE A 1174 -35.28 13.52 -24.68
N SER A 1175 -34.11 13.20 -25.25
CA SER A 1175 -33.89 11.92 -25.94
C SER A 1175 -32.47 11.46 -25.74
N GLY A 1176 -32.31 10.18 -25.40
CA GLY A 1176 -31.02 9.58 -25.06
C GLY A 1176 -31.25 8.18 -24.53
N ASN A 1177 -30.24 7.59 -23.91
CA ASN A 1177 -30.39 6.40 -23.07
C ASN A 1177 -30.28 6.83 -21.60
N VAL A 1178 -31.21 6.37 -20.76
CA VAL A 1178 -31.11 6.58 -19.31
C VAL A 1178 -29.96 5.70 -18.79
N GLN A 1179 -29.15 6.18 -17.87
CA GLN A 1179 -27.97 5.42 -17.41
C GLN A 1179 -28.05 5.05 -15.94
N ALA A 1180 -28.67 5.92 -15.14
CA ALA A 1180 -28.52 5.91 -13.71
C ALA A 1180 -29.52 6.88 -13.07
N GLN A 1181 -29.98 6.55 -11.87
CA GLN A 1181 -30.77 7.41 -10.99
C GLN A 1181 -30.05 7.60 -9.64
N ALA A 1182 -30.13 8.79 -9.05
CA ALA A 1182 -29.54 9.11 -7.75
C ALA A 1182 -29.89 10.54 -7.35
N ASP A 1183 -29.78 10.92 -6.07
CA ASP A 1183 -29.93 12.32 -5.62
C ASP A 1183 -28.63 13.11 -5.85
N TYR A 1184 -28.38 13.49 -7.10
CA TYR A 1184 -27.11 14.12 -7.49
C TYR A 1184 -26.95 15.58 -7.01
N ASP A 1185 -28.03 16.27 -6.65
CA ASP A 1185 -27.95 17.65 -6.15
C ASP A 1185 -28.40 17.84 -4.69
N LEU A 1186 -28.56 16.72 -3.98
CA LEU A 1186 -28.81 16.61 -2.55
C LEU A 1186 -30.07 17.35 -2.10
N ASP A 1187 -31.09 17.36 -2.96
CA ASP A 1187 -32.38 17.98 -2.66
C ASP A 1187 -33.43 16.98 -2.14
N GLY A 1188 -33.08 15.69 -2.12
CA GLY A 1188 -33.88 14.59 -1.60
C GLY A 1188 -34.72 13.87 -2.66
N ASP A 1189 -34.70 14.34 -3.90
CA ASP A 1189 -35.45 13.76 -5.01
C ASP A 1189 -34.50 12.98 -5.94
N LEU A 1190 -34.91 11.80 -6.45
CA LEU A 1190 -34.07 11.07 -7.41
C LEU A 1190 -33.97 11.84 -8.73
N ASP A 1191 -32.74 12.15 -9.14
CA ASP A 1191 -32.38 12.71 -10.44
C ASP A 1191 -32.03 11.60 -11.45
N LEU A 1192 -31.83 11.98 -12.72
CA LEU A 1192 -31.46 11.05 -13.79
C LEU A 1192 -30.23 11.46 -14.57
N LEU A 1193 -29.35 10.51 -14.84
CA LEU A 1193 -28.30 10.64 -15.85
C LEU A 1193 -28.75 10.08 -17.19
N LEU A 1194 -28.51 10.87 -18.24
CA LEU A 1194 -28.91 10.57 -19.60
C LEU A 1194 -27.73 10.70 -20.56
N TRP A 1195 -27.48 9.68 -21.36
CA TRP A 1195 -26.50 9.78 -22.45
C TRP A 1195 -27.12 10.42 -23.70
N GLU A 1196 -26.49 11.50 -24.18
CA GLU A 1196 -26.82 12.17 -25.45
C GLU A 1196 -25.59 12.16 -26.40
N ASP A 1197 -25.79 12.35 -27.71
CA ASP A 1197 -24.71 12.38 -28.71
C ASP A 1197 -23.57 13.37 -28.32
N GLY A 1198 -22.52 12.86 -27.67
CA GLY A 1198 -21.33 13.61 -27.26
C GLY A 1198 -21.08 13.75 -25.75
N GLY A 1199 -21.89 13.16 -24.87
CA GLY A 1199 -21.66 13.20 -23.42
C GLY A 1199 -22.83 12.77 -22.54
N LEU A 1200 -22.57 12.75 -21.23
CA LEU A 1200 -23.55 12.47 -20.18
C LEU A 1200 -24.21 13.79 -19.73
N ALA A 1201 -25.53 13.79 -19.60
CA ALA A 1201 -26.34 14.93 -19.20
C ALA A 1201 -27.12 14.61 -17.91
N LEU A 1202 -27.14 15.56 -16.98
CA LEU A 1202 -27.94 15.46 -15.75
C LEU A 1202 -29.33 16.07 -15.99
N LEU A 1203 -30.35 15.29 -15.68
CA LEU A 1203 -31.74 15.70 -15.65
C LEU A 1203 -32.18 15.80 -14.19
N ARG A 1204 -32.50 17.02 -13.76
CA ARG A 1204 -33.00 17.24 -12.40
C ARG A 1204 -34.49 16.98 -12.30
N ASN A 1205 -34.87 16.22 -11.30
CA ASN A 1205 -36.25 16.05 -10.88
C ASN A 1205 -36.70 17.24 -10.02
N ASP A 1206 -38.00 17.40 -9.84
CA ASP A 1206 -38.58 18.44 -8.97
C ASP A 1206 -39.51 17.85 -7.88
N GLY A 1207 -39.28 16.58 -7.55
CA GLY A 1207 -40.07 15.79 -6.60
C GLY A 1207 -41.47 15.43 -7.10
N ASN A 1208 -41.74 15.57 -8.40
CA ASN A 1208 -43.02 15.22 -9.02
C ASN A 1208 -42.85 14.42 -10.31
N ALA A 1209 -41.73 13.72 -10.46
CA ALA A 1209 -41.29 13.02 -11.66
C ALA A 1209 -41.30 13.92 -12.92
N VAL A 1210 -40.96 15.21 -12.75
CA VAL A 1210 -40.81 16.19 -13.85
C VAL A 1210 -39.36 16.57 -14.00
N PHE A 1211 -38.74 16.04 -15.05
CA PHE A 1211 -37.33 16.22 -15.32
C PHE A 1211 -37.02 17.47 -16.15
N SER A 1212 -35.97 18.20 -15.77
CA SER A 1212 -35.45 19.35 -16.50
C SER A 1212 -33.96 19.24 -16.78
N ASN A 1213 -33.53 19.61 -17.99
CA ASN A 1213 -32.13 19.51 -18.38
C ASN A 1213 -31.29 20.55 -17.60
N ALA A 1214 -30.42 20.08 -16.70
CA ALA A 1214 -29.69 20.92 -15.76
C ALA A 1214 -28.35 21.45 -16.32
N ALA A 1215 -27.71 20.71 -17.23
CA ALA A 1215 -26.57 21.04 -18.10
C ALA A 1215 -25.88 19.73 -18.53
N VAL A 1216 -24.83 19.82 -19.35
CA VAL A 1216 -23.96 18.66 -19.64
C VAL A 1216 -23.15 18.33 -18.39
N ALA A 1217 -23.27 17.09 -17.90
CA ALA A 1217 -22.56 16.57 -16.74
C ALA A 1217 -21.09 16.25 -17.11
N LEU A 1218 -20.87 15.58 -18.23
CA LEU A 1218 -19.53 15.22 -18.75
C LEU A 1218 -19.50 15.31 -20.29
N THR A 1219 -18.58 16.08 -20.89
CA THR A 1219 -18.46 16.23 -22.37
C THR A 1219 -17.24 15.51 -22.94
N GLY A 1220 -17.41 14.68 -23.98
CA GLY A 1220 -16.30 14.24 -24.86
C GLY A 1220 -15.17 13.43 -24.22
N GLU A 1221 -15.35 12.98 -22.98
CA GLU A 1221 -14.32 12.31 -22.16
C GLU A 1221 -14.69 10.85 -21.80
N VAL A 1222 -15.90 10.40 -22.16
CA VAL A 1222 -16.42 9.05 -21.91
C VAL A 1222 -16.44 8.25 -23.21
N THR A 1223 -15.80 7.08 -23.22
CA THR A 1223 -15.78 6.14 -24.35
C THR A 1223 -16.66 4.95 -24.01
N PHE A 1224 -17.81 4.79 -24.67
CA PHE A 1224 -18.54 3.52 -24.60
C PHE A 1224 -17.83 2.48 -25.47
N VAL A 1225 -17.30 1.44 -24.83
CA VAL A 1225 -16.94 0.19 -25.52
C VAL A 1225 -18.27 -0.47 -25.92
N SER A 1226 -18.35 -1.00 -27.14
CA SER A 1226 -19.59 -1.50 -27.75
C SER A 1226 -20.19 -2.75 -27.11
N ASN A 1227 -19.86 -3.04 -25.84
CA ASN A 1227 -20.31 -4.22 -25.09
C ASN A 1227 -21.14 -3.92 -23.83
N GLY A 1228 -21.42 -2.67 -23.46
CA GLY A 1228 -22.51 -2.37 -22.50
C GLY A 1228 -22.16 -1.49 -21.30
N ASP A 1229 -21.18 -1.86 -20.46
CA ASP A 1229 -21.35 -1.62 -19.01
C ASP A 1229 -20.13 -1.02 -18.27
N GLU A 1230 -19.49 0.05 -18.75
CA GLU A 1230 -18.25 0.59 -18.09
C GLU A 1230 -18.34 2.06 -17.68
N VAL A 1231 -19.56 2.50 -17.35
CA VAL A 1231 -19.80 3.62 -16.43
C VAL A 1231 -20.53 3.01 -15.25
N GLY A 1232 -19.89 2.98 -14.07
CA GLY A 1232 -20.47 2.45 -12.85
C GLY A 1232 -20.62 3.56 -11.80
N PHE A 1233 -21.43 3.28 -10.80
CA PHE A 1233 -21.52 4.13 -9.63
C PHE A 1233 -20.34 3.85 -8.72
N PHE A 1234 -19.81 4.92 -8.14
CA PHE A 1234 -18.80 4.91 -7.11
C PHE A 1234 -19.45 5.62 -5.93
N ASP A 1235 -20.32 4.93 -5.22
CA ASP A 1235 -21.15 5.57 -4.20
C ASP A 1235 -20.53 5.38 -2.81
N ASP A 1236 -20.17 6.45 -2.12
CA ASP A 1236 -19.75 6.39 -0.70
C ASP A 1236 -20.97 6.41 0.26
N ALA A 1237 -22.18 6.14 -0.27
CA ALA A 1237 -23.41 6.06 0.51
C ALA A 1237 -24.28 4.87 0.05
N LEU A 1238 -24.47 3.91 0.95
CA LEU A 1238 -25.41 2.79 0.84
C LEU A 1238 -26.78 3.21 0.26
N GLY A 1239 -27.24 2.50 -0.77
CA GLY A 1239 -28.59 2.62 -1.30
C GLY A 1239 -28.97 1.53 -2.31
N ALA A 1240 -29.26 0.32 -1.82
CA ALA A 1240 -30.20 -0.60 -2.47
C ALA A 1240 -31.60 -0.43 -1.85
#